data_AF-A0A7S0CSK0-F1
#
_entry.id   AF-A0A7S0CSK0-F1
#
_cell.length_a   1.000
_cell.length_b   1.000
_cell.length_c   1.000
_cell.angle_alpha   90.00
_cell.angle_beta   90.00
_cell.angle_gamma   90.00
#
_symmetry.space_group_name_H-M   'P 1'
#
loop_
_entity.id
_entity.type
_entity.pdbx_description
1 polymer ?
#
loop_
_entity_poly.entity_id
_entity_poly.type
_entity_poly.pdbx_seq_one_letter_code
_entity_poly.pdbx_strand_id
1 'polypeptide(L)'
;MRSLVLLPFLGLCGAISTLPAATDLRIDGLDPSIYSDPWKVGLMLAVDTPNPVFSWSIPPPPTGQRGVQVAAVRVIVQLMMGRCSYDGNTSSPCTAWDSGAVKTTHTHLRYEGPPLVPSRRFCYSVWWQSNKGTWAPVSEHACFETGVSDWGKSVWIGDDHLNQLRKEVTVPEALMELAVGARIYASGLGWAQIFLNGQRISYNESLGVGWTRYDKRALYTTYSVLPLLRRGTNAIGVALGYGWRDTLYFPPKFAYDSGSGYTAKALRLILSLQMSNGSWVDLAWTDSSWKGVLGPVVFDSVYDGEVYNASREQPGWTEANFNQSAWTPVADISNEGWAVSTTMRAQAVPPIRNLAILAAVKATAVGTGHFIYDFGHDLSGYCRVTLPNYHVPKNTTFTIRHAEALIHPPYGTYGVNNSFLYYENLRSALATDKYTFSGNEIPGQVWEPTFTYHGFRYAEVTGWPCPDPKSCTPPDIKLVHIRTAIDVTGRVNTSEPLVNAIQRMVVGAIGSNAMSVMTDCPQRDERLGWLGDVHASAQTIELNYDIRAFMDQYLEIIVDDQNPTLGTIPDVVPYYRYGGMPGDPSWTTAFPELLWSRYRLGGTLVPYGKHREALFKLLQHMTATVTNQGGFGNMTDWGYYGDWVPAKAADKPSILYTSAASYISALRKSYLMATAYGDTELAKEYIATYKKMRKCFLDTFFSTKTYAFENGGQSAQAIGLDATEISVKEGLAEAYQVLMHRVGDDDYKLTVGVLGNKVIWDQLANSGNHTALNKLLKQTLYPSFGYMHTNNIEPATVNLWELWDAPAEGPGMDSRNHHMFASVGAFLYRYAGFSGLENNPPAIDLKVGGCCGGLSSGSVQTKLLHGTVKFSWDLSPATKASSANVTLPSGVGAILHIPIPHKETCTIRLYDHESLIFSGRIKSSTSKLSISDVDGIMEARVEKASRSLLLRIASGEFKFSMESNLWIPHGPGVDPNM
;
A
#
# COMPACT_ATOMS: atom_id res chain seq x y z
N MET A 1 73.28 12.43 -16.44
CA MET A 1 73.73 11.59 -15.30
C MET A 1 73.45 12.32 -14.00
N ARG A 2 73.03 11.57 -12.98
CA ARG A 2 72.79 11.92 -11.56
C ARG A 2 71.39 12.41 -11.16
N SER A 3 70.63 11.40 -10.75
CA SER A 3 69.64 11.26 -9.66
C SER A 3 69.44 12.42 -8.68
N LEU A 4 68.17 12.70 -8.38
CA LEU A 4 67.72 13.14 -7.06
C LEU A 4 66.56 12.24 -6.60
N VAL A 5 66.69 11.74 -5.37
CA VAL A 5 65.77 10.84 -4.67
C VAL A 5 64.55 11.64 -4.17
N LEU A 6 63.34 11.15 -4.42
CA LEU A 6 62.09 11.62 -3.82
C LEU A 6 61.52 10.49 -2.96
N LEU A 7 61.56 10.68 -1.63
CA LEU A 7 60.81 9.89 -0.66
C LEU A 7 59.32 10.23 -0.74
N PRO A 8 58.40 9.25 -0.72
CA PRO A 8 56.98 9.53 -0.54
C PRO A 8 56.67 9.67 0.96
N PHE A 9 56.24 10.85 1.37
CA PHE A 9 55.52 11.02 2.64
C PHE A 9 54.15 10.37 2.50
N LEU A 10 53.96 9.21 3.14
CA LEU A 10 52.63 8.68 3.44
C LEU A 10 51.96 9.61 4.46
N GLY A 11 51.11 10.51 3.98
CA GLY A 11 50.14 11.21 4.81
C GLY A 11 48.97 10.28 5.12
N LEU A 12 49.00 9.62 6.28
CA LEU A 12 47.79 9.09 6.93
C LEU A 12 46.94 10.28 7.41
N CYS A 13 46.15 10.86 6.50
CA CYS A 13 44.96 11.60 6.90
C CYS A 13 43.83 10.58 7.05
N GLY A 14 43.66 10.05 8.27
CA GLY A 14 42.43 9.36 8.64
C GLY A 14 41.29 10.37 8.55
N ALA A 15 40.43 10.24 7.54
CA ALA A 15 39.20 10.99 7.47
C ALA A 15 38.39 10.67 8.74
N ILE A 16 38.17 11.68 9.59
CA ILE A 16 37.20 11.56 10.68
C ILE A 16 35.84 11.43 9.99
N SER A 17 35.32 10.21 9.90
CA SER A 17 33.99 9.98 9.35
C SER A 17 32.98 10.71 10.25
N THR A 18 32.07 11.49 9.69
CA THR A 18 31.02 12.17 10.46
C THR A 18 29.77 11.30 10.48
N LEU A 19 28.99 11.36 11.57
CA LEU A 19 27.67 10.69 11.61
C LEU A 19 26.80 11.16 10.44
N PRO A 20 25.90 10.31 9.91
CA PRO A 20 25.01 10.69 8.82
C PRO A 20 23.88 11.60 9.33
N ALA A 21 23.50 12.59 8.52
CA ALA A 21 22.30 13.38 8.75
C ALA A 21 21.04 12.51 8.65
N ALA A 22 19.94 12.93 9.28
CA ALA A 22 18.64 12.31 9.06
C ALA A 22 18.18 12.55 7.60
N THR A 23 17.50 11.56 7.02
CA THR A 23 16.99 11.57 5.64
C THR A 23 15.54 11.10 5.61
N ASP A 24 14.92 11.08 4.43
CA ASP A 24 13.52 10.62 4.26
C ASP A 24 12.57 11.32 5.23
N LEU A 25 12.66 12.65 5.31
CA LEU A 25 11.79 13.41 6.19
C LEU A 25 10.33 13.29 5.74
N ARG A 26 9.45 12.92 6.66
CA ARG A 26 8.02 12.76 6.44
C ARG A 26 7.22 13.59 7.44
N ILE A 27 6.00 13.94 7.06
CA ILE A 27 4.99 14.54 7.93
C ILE A 27 3.68 13.76 7.77
N ASP A 28 3.16 13.22 8.87
CA ASP A 28 2.01 12.28 8.85
C ASP A 28 2.18 11.14 7.85
N GLY A 29 3.43 10.66 7.69
CA GLY A 29 3.81 9.61 6.74
C GLY A 29 3.92 10.05 5.27
N LEU A 30 3.49 11.27 4.93
CA LEU A 30 3.58 11.82 3.57
C LEU A 30 5.01 12.25 3.24
N ASP A 31 5.42 11.97 2.00
CA ASP A 31 6.70 12.40 1.43
C ASP A 31 6.60 13.84 0.90
N PRO A 32 7.28 14.84 1.47
CA PRO A 32 7.29 16.17 0.89
C PRO A 32 7.92 16.23 -0.52
N SER A 33 8.77 15.27 -0.88
CA SER A 33 9.52 15.28 -2.15
C SER A 33 8.67 14.93 -3.39
N ILE A 34 7.52 14.28 -3.22
CA ILE A 34 6.61 13.95 -4.34
C ILE A 34 5.66 15.11 -4.71
N TYR A 35 5.73 16.22 -3.97
CA TYR A 35 4.93 17.42 -4.16
C TYR A 35 5.76 18.53 -4.79
N SER A 36 5.05 19.47 -5.44
CA SER A 36 5.68 20.60 -6.10
C SER A 36 6.17 21.62 -5.08
N ASP A 37 7.28 22.27 -5.40
CA ASP A 37 7.67 23.50 -4.71
C ASP A 37 6.60 24.59 -4.99
N PRO A 38 6.23 25.46 -4.03
CA PRO A 38 5.21 26.49 -4.24
C PRO A 38 5.56 27.54 -5.28
N TRP A 39 6.81 27.63 -5.73
CA TRP A 39 7.20 28.51 -6.84
C TRP A 39 7.01 27.83 -8.20
N LYS A 40 6.66 26.54 -8.22
CA LYS A 40 6.33 25.76 -9.41
C LYS A 40 4.84 25.44 -9.44
N VAL A 41 4.34 25.23 -10.64
CA VAL A 41 2.95 24.80 -10.84
C VAL A 41 2.81 23.32 -10.47
N GLY A 42 1.89 23.03 -9.57
CA GLY A 42 1.51 21.64 -9.29
C GLY A 42 0.98 21.42 -7.88
N LEU A 43 0.75 20.13 -7.58
CA LEU A 43 0.18 19.64 -6.33
C LEU A 43 1.11 19.96 -5.15
N MET A 44 0.56 20.56 -4.10
CA MET A 44 1.22 20.91 -2.85
C MET A 44 0.86 19.91 -1.75
N LEU A 45 1.79 19.70 -0.82
CA LEU A 45 1.52 18.93 0.40
C LEU A 45 0.77 19.81 1.41
N ALA A 46 -0.52 19.52 1.59
CA ALA A 46 -1.37 20.16 2.60
C ALA A 46 -1.58 19.23 3.80
N VAL A 47 -1.45 19.75 5.01
CA VAL A 47 -1.60 19.01 6.28
C VAL A 47 -2.66 19.71 7.14
N ASP A 48 -3.75 19.00 7.44
CA ASP A 48 -4.84 19.50 8.29
C ASP A 48 -4.75 19.02 9.75
N THR A 49 -3.84 18.09 10.04
CA THR A 49 -3.62 17.60 11.40
C THR A 49 -3.09 18.74 12.28
N PRO A 50 -3.76 19.08 13.42
CA PRO A 50 -3.28 20.16 14.29
C PRO A 50 -1.93 19.88 14.96
N ASN A 51 -1.65 18.60 15.22
CA ASN A 51 -0.40 18.13 15.80
C ASN A 51 0.21 17.05 14.91
N PRO A 52 0.78 17.42 13.76
CA PRO A 52 1.33 16.44 12.83
C PRO A 52 2.51 15.70 13.45
N VAL A 53 2.79 14.49 12.95
CA VAL A 53 3.92 13.67 13.35
C VAL A 53 5.03 13.78 12.31
N PHE A 54 6.16 14.33 12.72
CA PHE A 54 7.38 14.28 11.92
C PHE A 54 8.02 12.91 12.08
N SER A 55 8.47 12.31 10.99
CA SER A 55 9.31 11.10 11.04
C SER A 55 10.43 11.16 10.02
N TRP A 56 11.47 10.35 10.22
CA TRP A 56 12.67 10.36 9.40
C TRP A 56 13.39 9.01 9.48
N SER A 57 14.21 8.75 8.48
CA SER A 57 15.17 7.65 8.49
C SER A 57 16.55 8.15 8.92
N ILE A 58 17.38 7.24 9.45
CA ILE A 58 18.78 7.51 9.74
C ILE A 58 19.62 6.45 9.02
N PRO A 59 20.46 6.85 8.04
CA PRO A 59 21.28 5.92 7.29
C PRO A 59 22.17 5.04 8.20
N PRO A 60 22.66 3.90 7.68
CA PRO A 60 23.71 3.14 8.34
C PRO A 60 24.92 4.05 8.66
N PRO A 61 25.58 3.87 9.82
CA PRO A 61 26.77 4.64 10.14
C PRO A 61 27.93 4.31 9.16
N PRO A 62 28.86 5.24 8.92
CA PRO A 62 30.00 5.02 8.03
C PRO A 62 30.99 4.01 8.63
N THR A 63 31.90 3.51 7.79
CA THR A 63 32.98 2.59 8.18
C THR A 63 33.70 3.08 9.44
N GLY A 64 33.88 2.18 10.40
CA GLY A 64 34.51 2.45 11.69
C GLY A 64 33.59 3.01 12.77
N GLN A 65 32.30 3.27 12.50
CA GLN A 65 31.34 3.80 13.48
C GLN A 65 30.19 2.84 13.79
N ARG A 66 30.52 1.63 14.20
CA ARG A 66 29.52 0.60 14.53
C ARG A 66 28.84 0.89 15.89
N GLY A 67 27.67 0.31 16.12
CA GLY A 67 27.01 0.41 17.43
C GLY A 67 26.30 1.74 17.71
N VAL A 68 26.10 2.57 16.69
CA VAL A 68 25.50 3.89 16.85
C VAL A 68 23.97 3.78 17.00
N GLN A 69 23.48 4.28 18.12
CA GLN A 69 22.05 4.33 18.45
C GLN A 69 21.60 5.78 18.64
N VAL A 70 20.33 6.05 18.35
CA VAL A 70 19.69 7.33 18.67
C VAL A 70 19.48 7.42 20.18
N ALA A 71 19.88 8.54 20.77
CA ALA A 71 19.67 8.83 22.19
C ALA A 71 18.86 10.10 22.44
N ALA A 72 18.92 11.06 21.52
CA ALA A 72 18.08 12.24 21.55
C ALA A 72 17.82 12.76 20.14
N VAL A 73 16.75 13.54 19.99
CA VAL A 73 16.33 14.15 18.73
C VAL A 73 15.93 15.60 18.98
N ARG A 74 15.95 16.44 17.94
CA ARG A 74 15.43 17.80 17.98
C ARG A 74 14.81 18.13 16.64
N VAL A 75 13.63 18.73 16.65
CA VAL A 75 12.94 19.23 15.45
C VAL A 75 12.77 20.73 15.59
N ILE A 76 13.15 21.46 14.56
CA ILE A 76 12.93 22.90 14.47
C ILE A 76 12.01 23.15 13.28
N VAL A 77 10.89 23.83 13.53
CA VAL A 77 9.88 24.22 12.54
C VAL A 77 9.86 25.74 12.44
N GLN A 78 9.98 26.25 11.22
CA GLN A 78 9.94 27.68 10.93
C GLN A 78 8.79 27.99 9.97
N LEU A 79 8.08 29.08 10.26
CA LEU A 79 7.03 29.65 9.43
C LEU A 79 7.66 30.44 8.27
N MET A 80 7.23 30.14 7.05
CA MET A 80 7.70 30.80 5.83
C MET A 80 6.74 31.94 5.47
N MET A 81 6.98 33.14 6.01
CA MET A 81 6.18 34.36 5.74
C MET A 81 7.05 35.62 5.60
N GLY A 82 6.71 36.50 4.65
CA GLY A 82 7.36 37.80 4.50
C GLY A 82 8.86 37.67 4.19
N ARG A 83 9.73 38.19 5.08
CA ARG A 83 11.20 38.08 4.96
C ARG A 83 11.78 36.79 5.55
N CYS A 84 10.95 35.88 6.05
CA CYS A 84 11.40 34.62 6.62
C CYS A 84 11.95 33.68 5.53
N SER A 85 13.22 33.32 5.65
CA SER A 85 13.84 32.18 4.99
C SER A 85 14.15 31.12 6.04
N TYR A 86 14.15 29.85 5.63
CA TYR A 86 14.59 28.78 6.50
C TYR A 86 16.10 28.94 6.78
N ASP A 87 16.48 29.09 8.04
CA ASP A 87 17.87 29.23 8.48
C ASP A 87 18.22 28.29 9.66
N GLY A 88 17.24 27.55 10.18
CA GLY A 88 17.41 26.65 11.32
C GLY A 88 17.76 27.36 12.63
N ASN A 89 17.75 28.70 12.67
CA ASN A 89 18.12 29.49 13.83
C ASN A 89 16.91 29.69 14.75
N THR A 90 16.98 29.16 15.97
CA THR A 90 15.89 29.23 16.95
C THR A 90 15.67 30.62 17.54
N SER A 91 16.62 31.54 17.34
CA SER A 91 16.44 32.96 17.71
C SER A 91 15.71 33.75 16.62
N SER A 92 15.41 33.12 15.48
CA SER A 92 14.66 33.75 14.39
C SER A 92 13.22 34.00 14.82
N PRO A 93 12.65 35.19 14.52
CA PRO A 93 11.22 35.46 14.76
C PRO A 93 10.30 34.56 13.93
N CYS A 94 10.87 33.84 12.95
CA CYS A 94 10.17 32.88 12.11
C CYS A 94 10.05 31.49 12.75
N THR A 95 10.69 31.24 13.91
CA THR A 95 10.64 29.95 14.60
C THR A 95 9.25 29.72 15.17
N ALA A 96 8.52 28.76 14.60
CA ALA A 96 7.20 28.36 15.07
C ALA A 96 7.32 27.38 16.24
N TRP A 97 8.28 26.46 16.16
CA TRP A 97 8.52 25.48 17.21
C TRP A 97 9.97 25.00 17.21
N ASP A 98 10.52 24.79 18.40
CA ASP A 98 11.75 24.06 18.64
C ASP A 98 11.46 23.07 19.77
N SER A 99 11.59 21.78 19.50
CA SER A 99 11.34 20.75 20.51
C SER A 99 12.37 20.76 21.64
N GLY A 100 13.51 21.44 21.45
CA GLY A 100 14.71 21.20 22.23
C GLY A 100 15.23 19.77 22.04
N ALA A 101 16.22 19.38 22.84
CA ALA A 101 16.72 18.01 22.84
C ALA A 101 15.75 17.08 23.59
N VAL A 102 15.04 16.23 22.86
CA VAL A 102 14.12 15.22 23.40
C VAL A 102 14.86 13.88 23.50
N LYS A 103 14.97 13.32 24.71
CA LYS A 103 15.57 12.00 24.92
C LYS A 103 14.61 10.92 24.41
N THR A 104 15.01 10.21 23.35
CA THR A 104 14.22 9.15 22.73
C THR A 104 15.10 8.31 21.82
N THR A 105 14.68 7.08 21.56
CA THR A 105 15.27 6.16 20.57
C THR A 105 14.43 6.07 19.29
N HIS A 106 13.25 6.73 19.28
CA HIS A 106 12.35 6.77 18.13
C HIS A 106 12.83 7.76 17.07
N THR A 107 12.51 7.49 15.81
CA THR A 107 12.76 8.39 14.67
C THR A 107 11.48 9.10 14.22
N HIS A 108 10.63 9.43 15.19
CA HIS A 108 9.45 10.26 14.99
C HIS A 108 9.22 11.15 16.21
N LEU A 109 8.58 12.30 15.99
CA LEU A 109 8.19 13.24 17.03
C LEU A 109 6.88 13.94 16.64
N ARG A 110 5.93 13.97 17.58
CA ARG A 110 4.68 14.71 17.42
C ARG A 110 4.93 16.21 17.63
N TYR A 111 4.28 17.04 16.83
CA TYR A 111 4.31 18.49 17.01
C TYR A 111 3.61 18.90 18.32
N GLU A 112 4.35 19.54 19.22
CA GLU A 112 3.86 20.07 20.52
C GLU A 112 4.03 21.60 20.62
N GLY A 113 4.27 22.26 19.49
CA GLY A 113 4.36 23.71 19.44
C GLY A 113 3.00 24.42 19.53
N PRO A 114 2.99 25.76 19.45
CA PRO A 114 1.78 26.55 19.33
C PRO A 114 0.91 26.11 18.15
N PRO A 115 -0.43 26.31 18.18
CA PRO A 115 -1.30 25.93 17.06
C PRO A 115 -0.79 26.43 15.71
N LEU A 116 -0.71 25.53 14.73
CA LEU A 116 -0.28 25.88 13.39
C LEU A 116 -1.32 26.79 12.73
N VAL A 117 -0.85 27.86 12.07
CA VAL A 117 -1.72 28.83 11.40
C VAL A 117 -2.17 28.25 10.06
N PRO A 118 -3.48 28.21 9.74
CA PRO A 118 -4.01 27.67 8.48
C PRO A 118 -3.47 28.36 7.23
N SER A 119 -3.45 27.66 6.10
CA SER A 119 -2.93 28.14 4.81
C SER A 119 -1.56 28.82 4.94
N ARG A 120 -0.63 28.25 5.71
CA ARG A 120 0.75 28.73 5.83
C ARG A 120 1.76 27.62 5.58
N ARG A 121 2.85 27.99 4.92
CA ARG A 121 3.99 27.11 4.67
C ARG A 121 4.91 27.08 5.88
N PHE A 122 5.28 25.89 6.29
CA PHE A 122 6.27 25.63 7.33
C PHE A 122 7.40 24.78 6.73
N CYS A 123 8.63 25.02 7.16
CA CYS A 123 9.77 24.18 6.84
C CYS A 123 10.42 23.69 8.13
N TYR A 124 10.97 22.48 8.10
CA TYR A 124 11.54 21.84 9.27
C TYR A 124 12.81 21.06 8.94
N SER A 125 13.71 20.98 9.91
CA SER A 125 14.84 20.06 9.90
C SER A 125 14.88 19.26 11.20
N VAL A 126 15.65 18.17 11.14
CA VAL A 126 15.81 17.23 12.22
C VAL A 126 17.29 17.13 12.58
N TRP A 127 17.56 17.10 13.87
CA TRP A 127 18.82 16.72 14.47
C TRP A 127 18.63 15.45 15.27
N TRP A 128 19.67 14.63 15.34
CA TRP A 128 19.72 13.49 16.23
C TRP A 128 21.10 13.38 16.88
N GLN A 129 21.09 12.88 18.12
CA GLN A 129 22.28 12.65 18.92
C GLN A 129 22.48 11.15 19.10
N SER A 130 23.72 10.71 18.90
CA SER A 130 24.11 9.34 19.19
C SER A 130 24.15 9.05 20.69
N ASN A 131 24.08 7.77 21.05
CA ASN A 131 24.37 7.25 22.40
C ASN A 131 25.77 7.59 22.93
N LYS A 132 26.70 8.07 22.08
CA LYS A 132 28.03 8.56 22.47
C LYS A 132 28.04 10.07 22.79
N GLY A 133 26.88 10.75 22.74
CA GLY A 133 26.75 12.18 23.01
C GLY A 133 27.07 13.10 21.83
N THR A 134 27.46 12.55 20.68
CA THR A 134 27.75 13.31 19.46
C THR A 134 26.47 13.59 18.68
N TRP A 135 26.21 14.87 18.36
CA TRP A 135 25.15 15.27 17.42
C TRP A 135 25.60 15.05 15.99
N ALA A 136 24.71 14.50 15.16
CA ALA A 136 24.92 14.40 13.74
C ALA A 136 24.72 15.77 13.04
N PRO A 137 25.21 15.93 11.79
CA PRO A 137 24.83 17.06 10.96
C PRO A 137 23.30 17.17 10.82
N VAL A 138 22.82 18.41 10.69
CA VAL A 138 21.40 18.69 10.45
C VAL A 138 20.94 18.04 9.15
N SER A 139 19.70 17.56 9.12
CA SER A 139 19.07 17.13 7.87
C SER A 139 18.94 18.28 6.87
N GLU A 140 18.80 17.96 5.59
CA GLU A 140 18.15 18.90 4.68
C GLU A 140 16.75 19.25 5.23
N HIS A 141 16.28 20.46 4.94
CA HIS A 141 14.95 20.86 5.39
C HIS A 141 13.89 20.31 4.43
N ALA A 142 12.75 19.95 4.98
CA ALA A 142 11.55 19.66 4.21
C ALA A 142 10.47 20.70 4.54
N CYS A 143 9.48 20.84 3.67
CA CYS A 143 8.41 21.82 3.88
C CYS A 143 7.04 21.20 3.65
N PHE A 144 6.04 21.73 4.35
CA PHE A 144 4.64 21.42 4.18
C PHE A 144 3.82 22.71 4.26
N GLU A 145 2.60 22.68 3.78
CA GLU A 145 1.63 23.75 4.00
C GLU A 145 0.51 23.22 4.88
N THR A 146 0.01 24.01 5.83
CA THR A 146 -1.25 23.66 6.48
C THR A 146 -2.39 23.91 5.51
N GLY A 147 -3.41 23.07 5.52
CA GLY A 147 -4.54 23.25 4.61
C GLY A 147 -5.46 24.43 4.99
N VAL A 148 -6.55 24.55 4.23
CA VAL A 148 -7.53 25.63 4.37
C VAL A 148 -8.55 25.27 5.46
N SER A 149 -8.68 26.13 6.46
CA SER A 149 -9.63 25.93 7.57
C SER A 149 -10.99 26.59 7.34
N ASP A 150 -11.04 27.60 6.48
CA ASP A 150 -12.24 28.36 6.16
C ASP A 150 -12.41 28.45 4.64
N TRP A 151 -13.52 27.94 4.14
CA TRP A 151 -13.85 27.99 2.72
C TRP A 151 -14.60 29.28 2.33
N GLY A 152 -14.81 30.19 3.28
CA GLY A 152 -15.39 31.51 3.08
C GLY A 152 -16.71 31.44 2.33
N LYS A 153 -16.77 32.13 1.19
CA LYS A 153 -17.96 32.22 0.33
C LYS A 153 -18.12 31.06 -0.66
N SER A 154 -17.15 30.15 -0.73
CA SER A 154 -17.21 29.02 -1.65
C SER A 154 -18.33 28.07 -1.28
N VAL A 155 -19.20 27.79 -2.23
CA VAL A 155 -20.29 26.81 -2.12
C VAL A 155 -20.01 25.60 -3.00
N TRP A 156 -20.69 24.48 -2.74
CA TRP A 156 -20.70 23.37 -3.67
C TRP A 156 -21.53 23.75 -4.89
N ILE A 157 -20.95 23.64 -6.08
CA ILE A 157 -21.66 23.81 -7.35
C ILE A 157 -21.65 22.51 -8.13
N GLY A 158 -22.70 22.23 -8.90
CA GLY A 158 -22.78 21.00 -9.68
C GLY A 158 -24.00 20.93 -10.57
N ASP A 159 -24.02 19.91 -11.44
CA ASP A 159 -25.15 19.60 -12.33
C ASP A 159 -25.05 18.13 -12.80
N ASP A 160 -26.17 17.49 -13.13
CA ASP A 160 -26.22 16.11 -13.66
C ASP A 160 -25.85 16.03 -15.16
N HIS A 161 -25.95 17.14 -15.88
CA HIS A 161 -25.83 17.21 -17.33
C HIS A 161 -24.61 18.03 -17.78
N LEU A 162 -24.05 18.87 -16.92
CA LEU A 162 -22.86 19.67 -17.20
C LEU A 162 -21.62 19.00 -16.60
N ASN A 163 -20.53 18.96 -17.38
CA ASN A 163 -19.28 18.36 -16.93
C ASN A 163 -18.03 19.14 -17.31
N GLN A 164 -18.16 20.26 -18.00
CA GLN A 164 -17.12 21.28 -18.10
C GLN A 164 -17.65 22.56 -17.48
N LEU A 165 -16.98 23.05 -16.44
CA LEU A 165 -17.32 24.26 -15.70
C LEU A 165 -16.20 25.29 -15.88
N ARG A 166 -16.56 26.57 -16.03
CA ARG A 166 -15.57 27.65 -16.14
C ARG A 166 -15.99 28.92 -15.42
N LYS A 167 -14.98 29.69 -15.03
CA LYS A 167 -15.12 31.06 -14.54
C LYS A 167 -13.94 31.91 -14.99
N GLU A 168 -14.24 33.10 -15.47
CA GLU A 168 -13.22 34.12 -15.68
C GLU A 168 -13.03 34.93 -14.38
N VAL A 169 -11.79 35.24 -14.09
CA VAL A 169 -11.39 36.02 -12.92
C VAL A 169 -10.45 37.13 -13.37
N THR A 170 -10.71 38.35 -12.91
CA THR A 170 -9.81 39.47 -13.14
C THR A 170 -8.83 39.56 -11.97
N VAL A 171 -7.54 39.52 -12.27
CA VAL A 171 -6.46 39.75 -11.30
C VAL A 171 -5.99 41.20 -11.45
N PRO A 172 -6.30 42.09 -10.48
CA PRO A 172 -5.85 43.48 -10.52
C PRO A 172 -4.33 43.57 -10.50
N GLU A 173 -3.77 44.48 -11.28
CA GLU A 173 -2.32 44.69 -11.38
C GLU A 173 -1.68 44.95 -10.01
N ALA A 174 -2.30 45.82 -9.19
CA ALA A 174 -1.83 46.12 -7.84
C ALA A 174 -1.77 44.90 -6.91
N LEU A 175 -2.70 43.94 -7.06
CA LEU A 175 -2.65 42.70 -6.26
C LEU A 175 -1.56 41.77 -6.77
N MET A 176 -1.41 41.66 -8.10
CA MET A 176 -0.39 40.81 -8.71
C MET A 176 1.04 41.27 -8.38
N GLU A 177 1.28 42.58 -8.28
CA GLU A 177 2.58 43.14 -7.88
C GLU A 177 2.95 42.83 -6.42
N LEU A 178 1.96 42.68 -5.55
CA LEU A 178 2.17 42.40 -4.12
C LEU A 178 2.09 40.90 -3.79
N ALA A 179 1.66 40.07 -4.74
CA ALA A 179 1.49 38.64 -4.57
C ALA A 179 2.85 37.94 -4.47
N VAL A 180 3.01 37.16 -3.40
CA VAL A 180 4.16 36.27 -3.18
C VAL A 180 3.77 34.79 -3.29
N GLY A 181 2.51 34.50 -3.56
CA GLY A 181 2.01 33.14 -3.73
C GLY A 181 0.60 33.15 -4.31
N ALA A 182 0.19 32.03 -4.89
CA ALA A 182 -1.20 31.79 -5.26
C ALA A 182 -1.53 30.31 -5.10
N ARG A 183 -2.73 30.02 -4.59
CA ARG A 183 -3.21 28.66 -4.35
C ARG A 183 -4.57 28.45 -4.97
N ILE A 184 -4.77 27.27 -5.53
CA ILE A 184 -6.09 26.70 -5.74
C ILE A 184 -6.30 25.59 -4.71
N TYR A 185 -7.34 25.72 -3.89
CA TYR A 185 -7.87 24.63 -3.06
C TYR A 185 -9.09 24.08 -3.78
N ALA A 186 -9.12 22.78 -4.07
CA ALA A 186 -10.19 22.22 -4.88
C ALA A 186 -10.59 20.80 -4.44
N SER A 187 -11.89 20.55 -4.48
CA SER A 187 -12.49 19.23 -4.36
C SER A 187 -13.50 19.04 -5.46
N GLY A 188 -13.25 18.09 -6.35
CA GLY A 188 -14.26 17.55 -7.27
C GLY A 188 -14.73 16.20 -6.73
N LEU A 189 -15.96 16.13 -6.20
CA LEU A 189 -16.51 14.86 -5.72
C LEU A 189 -16.89 13.99 -6.92
N GLY A 190 -16.42 12.76 -6.92
CA GLY A 190 -16.16 12.04 -8.16
C GLY A 190 -14.72 12.29 -8.56
N TRP A 191 -14.47 12.82 -9.75
CA TRP A 191 -13.13 13.18 -10.21
C TRP A 191 -13.11 14.52 -10.95
N ALA A 192 -11.95 15.21 -10.96
CA ALA A 192 -11.80 16.50 -11.62
C ALA A 192 -10.45 16.66 -12.32
N GLN A 193 -10.48 17.22 -13.53
CA GLN A 193 -9.32 17.81 -14.19
C GLN A 193 -9.42 19.33 -14.11
N ILE A 194 -8.42 19.96 -13.51
CA ILE A 194 -8.45 21.40 -13.22
C ILE A 194 -7.43 22.10 -14.12
N PHE A 195 -7.86 23.20 -14.72
CA PHE A 195 -7.10 24.00 -15.66
C PHE A 195 -7.08 25.47 -15.23
N LEU A 196 -5.95 26.13 -15.46
CA LEU A 196 -5.79 27.56 -15.34
C LEU A 196 -5.08 28.10 -16.58
N ASN A 197 -5.73 29.02 -17.30
CA ASN A 197 -5.20 29.66 -18.50
C ASN A 197 -4.65 28.66 -19.54
N GLY A 198 -5.43 27.64 -19.87
CA GLY A 198 -5.04 26.61 -20.85
C GLY A 198 -4.23 25.44 -20.28
N GLN A 199 -3.62 25.56 -19.10
CA GLN A 199 -2.75 24.52 -18.54
C GLN A 199 -3.45 23.69 -17.47
N ARG A 200 -3.40 22.35 -17.61
CA ARG A 200 -3.86 21.41 -16.56
C ARG A 200 -2.94 21.49 -15.35
N ILE A 201 -3.47 21.85 -14.18
CA ILE A 201 -2.71 21.93 -12.92
C ILE A 201 -2.73 20.61 -12.15
N SER A 202 -3.76 19.78 -12.33
CA SER A 202 -3.86 18.41 -11.81
C SER A 202 -3.20 17.37 -12.73
N TYR A 203 -2.10 17.75 -13.40
CA TYR A 203 -1.42 16.90 -14.39
C TYR A 203 -0.67 15.71 -13.77
N ASN A 204 -0.31 15.82 -12.48
CA ASN A 204 0.36 14.78 -11.70
C ASN A 204 -0.63 13.83 -11.00
N GLU A 205 -1.89 13.83 -11.44
CA GLU A 205 -2.97 13.02 -10.87
C GLU A 205 -3.72 12.36 -12.03
N SER A 206 -3.86 11.04 -12.00
CA SER A 206 -4.60 10.30 -13.02
C SER A 206 -6.10 10.41 -12.80
N LEU A 207 -6.50 10.40 -11.53
CA LEU A 207 -7.87 10.53 -11.06
C LEU A 207 -7.96 11.71 -10.07
N GLY A 208 -9.16 12.06 -9.63
CA GLY A 208 -9.37 13.13 -8.65
C GLY A 208 -9.05 12.70 -7.22
N VAL A 209 -9.71 13.38 -6.27
CA VAL A 209 -9.57 13.09 -4.84
C VAL A 209 -10.00 11.66 -4.50
N GLY A 210 -9.43 11.10 -3.43
CA GLY A 210 -9.68 9.73 -3.00
C GLY A 210 -11.13 9.46 -2.60
N TRP A 211 -11.52 8.19 -2.67
CA TRP A 211 -12.88 7.77 -2.34
C TRP A 211 -13.11 7.73 -0.83
N THR A 212 -14.12 8.48 -0.38
CA THR A 212 -14.60 8.51 1.00
C THR A 212 -16.13 8.43 1.01
N ARG A 213 -16.73 8.34 2.20
CA ARG A 213 -18.14 8.71 2.40
C ARG A 213 -18.28 10.23 2.19
N TYR A 214 -18.65 10.65 0.99
CA TYR A 214 -18.68 12.07 0.61
C TYR A 214 -19.64 12.94 1.46
N ASP A 215 -20.62 12.33 2.13
CA ASP A 215 -21.50 12.94 3.13
C ASP A 215 -20.78 13.22 4.47
N LYS A 216 -19.87 12.34 4.87
CA LYS A 216 -19.14 12.44 6.14
C LYS A 216 -17.82 13.19 6.02
N ARG A 217 -17.14 13.04 4.89
CA ARG A 217 -15.82 13.61 4.64
C ARG A 217 -15.61 13.84 3.16
N ALA A 218 -15.30 15.08 2.78
CA ALA A 218 -14.87 15.44 1.45
C ALA A 218 -13.37 15.77 1.45
N LEU A 219 -12.60 15.06 0.63
CA LEU A 219 -11.17 15.33 0.47
C LEU A 219 -10.94 16.47 -0.51
N TYR A 220 -9.94 17.31 -0.28
CA TYR A 220 -9.50 18.33 -1.24
C TYR A 220 -7.98 18.28 -1.48
N THR A 221 -7.57 18.80 -2.62
CA THR A 221 -6.16 18.99 -2.97
C THR A 221 -5.81 20.47 -3.11
N THR A 222 -4.53 20.78 -2.89
CA THR A 222 -3.99 22.14 -2.96
C THR A 222 -2.99 22.23 -4.10
N TYR A 223 -3.08 23.27 -4.92
CA TYR A 223 -2.17 23.50 -6.03
C TYR A 223 -1.50 24.86 -5.89
N SER A 224 -0.20 24.95 -6.16
CA SER A 224 0.43 26.25 -6.39
C SER A 224 0.28 26.65 -7.85
N VAL A 225 -0.13 27.91 -8.08
CA VAL A 225 -0.56 28.37 -9.40
C VAL A 225 -0.05 29.76 -9.79
N LEU A 226 0.75 30.41 -8.94
CA LEU A 226 1.22 31.78 -9.20
C LEU A 226 1.88 31.95 -10.58
N PRO A 227 2.75 31.03 -11.06
CA PRO A 227 3.39 31.18 -12.37
C PRO A 227 2.42 31.15 -13.57
N LEU A 228 1.19 30.68 -13.39
CA LEU A 228 0.17 30.65 -14.45
C LEU A 228 -0.72 31.88 -14.48
N LEU A 229 -0.78 32.63 -13.38
CA LEU A 229 -1.62 33.83 -13.31
C LEU A 229 -1.03 34.95 -14.15
N ARG A 230 -1.92 35.65 -14.85
CA ARG A 230 -1.62 36.80 -15.69
C ARG A 230 -2.27 38.05 -15.08
N ARG A 231 -1.73 39.23 -15.37
CA ARG A 231 -2.43 40.50 -15.06
C ARG A 231 -3.70 40.59 -15.90
N GLY A 232 -4.79 41.06 -15.31
CA GLY A 232 -6.09 41.15 -15.99
C GLY A 232 -6.85 39.83 -16.01
N THR A 233 -7.50 39.50 -17.14
CA THR A 233 -8.42 38.36 -17.24
C THR A 233 -7.67 37.03 -17.28
N ASN A 234 -8.10 36.12 -16.41
CA ASN A 234 -7.66 34.73 -16.33
C ASN A 234 -8.90 33.83 -16.41
N ALA A 235 -8.73 32.55 -16.74
CA ALA A 235 -9.81 31.57 -16.75
C ALA A 235 -9.44 30.32 -15.96
N ILE A 236 -10.35 29.90 -15.09
CA ILE A 236 -10.33 28.60 -14.44
C ILE A 236 -11.31 27.70 -15.20
N GLY A 237 -10.86 26.53 -15.61
CA GLY A 237 -11.70 25.50 -16.22
C GLY A 237 -11.61 24.21 -15.42
N VAL A 238 -12.72 23.50 -15.27
CA VAL A 238 -12.78 22.21 -14.57
C VAL A 238 -13.61 21.23 -15.38
N ALA A 239 -13.03 20.10 -15.77
CA ALA A 239 -13.78 18.96 -16.28
C ALA A 239 -14.07 18.00 -15.12
N LEU A 240 -15.32 17.55 -14.99
CA LEU A 240 -15.77 16.68 -13.90
C LEU A 240 -16.20 15.31 -14.43
N GLY A 241 -15.89 14.27 -13.67
CA GLY A 241 -16.41 12.91 -13.83
C GLY A 241 -17.21 12.50 -12.59
N TYR A 242 -18.15 11.57 -12.76
CA TYR A 242 -18.94 11.04 -11.65
C TYR A 242 -18.07 10.29 -10.65
N GLY A 243 -17.06 9.55 -11.12
CA GLY A 243 -16.24 8.67 -10.28
C GLY A 243 -17.13 7.80 -9.37
N TRP A 244 -16.74 7.64 -8.10
CA TRP A 244 -17.52 6.88 -7.12
C TRP A 244 -18.83 7.53 -6.64
N ARG A 245 -19.20 8.68 -7.22
CA ARG A 245 -20.46 9.34 -6.92
C ARG A 245 -21.60 8.84 -7.81
N ASP A 246 -21.30 8.09 -8.87
CA ASP A 246 -22.28 7.56 -9.82
C ASP A 246 -23.31 6.63 -9.17
N THR A 247 -24.48 7.14 -8.75
CA THR A 247 -25.56 6.29 -8.23
C THR A 247 -26.34 5.53 -9.31
N LEU A 248 -26.25 5.93 -10.58
CA LEU A 248 -27.08 5.36 -11.63
C LEU A 248 -26.60 3.95 -12.01
N TYR A 249 -25.28 3.81 -12.16
CA TYR A 249 -24.64 2.54 -12.50
C TYR A 249 -24.05 1.82 -11.28
N PHE A 250 -23.93 2.52 -10.15
CA PHE A 250 -23.54 1.96 -8.87
C PHE A 250 -24.54 2.43 -7.79
N PRO A 251 -25.72 1.79 -7.67
CA PRO A 251 -26.71 2.18 -6.66
C PRO A 251 -26.29 1.72 -5.26
N PRO A 252 -26.59 2.50 -4.20
CA PRO A 252 -26.29 2.11 -2.83
C PRO A 252 -27.18 0.95 -2.38
N LYS A 253 -26.76 0.24 -1.34
CA LYS A 253 -27.42 -0.96 -0.81
C LYS A 253 -28.83 -0.67 -0.31
N PHE A 254 -29.02 0.46 0.37
CA PHE A 254 -30.28 0.84 0.98
C PHE A 254 -30.86 2.08 0.32
N ALA A 255 -32.17 2.08 0.04
CA ALA A 255 -32.84 3.21 -0.58
C ALA A 255 -32.80 4.49 0.28
N TYR A 256 -32.66 4.39 1.61
CA TYR A 256 -32.46 5.57 2.46
C TYR A 256 -31.07 6.20 2.27
N ASP A 257 -30.04 5.40 1.94
CA ASP A 257 -28.75 5.93 1.49
C ASP A 257 -28.86 6.60 0.10
N SER A 258 -29.88 6.25 -0.70
CA SER A 258 -30.19 6.92 -1.99
C SER A 258 -31.05 8.18 -1.88
N GLY A 259 -31.59 8.48 -0.69
CA GLY A 259 -32.58 9.56 -0.49
C GLY A 259 -32.05 11.00 -0.58
N SER A 260 -30.80 11.20 -1.01
CA SER A 260 -30.09 12.48 -0.97
C SER A 260 -29.17 12.67 -2.18
N GLY A 261 -29.74 12.73 -3.38
CA GLY A 261 -29.11 13.24 -4.61
C GLY A 261 -27.59 13.00 -4.70
N TYR A 262 -27.16 11.88 -5.26
CA TYR A 262 -25.73 11.59 -5.47
C TYR A 262 -25.34 11.67 -6.95
N THR A 263 -26.23 12.08 -7.85
CA THR A 263 -25.90 12.16 -9.28
C THR A 263 -25.06 13.39 -9.66
N ALA A 264 -25.33 14.62 -9.20
CA ALA A 264 -24.73 15.83 -9.80
C ALA A 264 -23.22 16.02 -9.61
N LYS A 265 -22.43 15.90 -10.67
CA LYS A 265 -20.97 16.15 -10.61
C LYS A 265 -20.68 17.44 -9.83
N ALA A 266 -19.92 17.35 -8.75
CA ALA A 266 -19.82 18.43 -7.75
C ALA A 266 -18.41 19.00 -7.63
N LEU A 267 -18.32 20.32 -7.52
CA LEU A 267 -17.07 21.07 -7.36
C LEU A 267 -17.18 22.07 -6.21
N ARG A 268 -16.14 22.13 -5.40
CA ARG A 268 -15.87 23.26 -4.50
C ARG A 268 -14.44 23.72 -4.70
N LEU A 269 -14.24 25.02 -4.92
CA LEU A 269 -12.92 25.57 -5.24
C LEU A 269 -12.77 27.00 -4.74
N ILE A 270 -11.54 27.34 -4.32
CA ILE A 270 -11.09 28.71 -4.04
C ILE A 270 -9.74 28.95 -4.72
N LEU A 271 -9.60 30.09 -5.40
CA LEU A 271 -8.34 30.67 -5.86
C LEU A 271 -7.98 31.86 -4.95
N SER A 272 -6.84 31.78 -4.27
CA SER A 272 -6.39 32.83 -3.34
C SER A 272 -4.97 33.29 -3.66
N LEU A 273 -4.70 34.59 -3.52
CA LEU A 273 -3.36 35.18 -3.54
C LEU A 273 -2.83 35.33 -2.12
N GLN A 274 -1.58 34.94 -1.93
CA GLN A 274 -0.81 35.26 -0.74
C GLN A 274 -0.08 36.59 -0.97
N MET A 275 -0.29 37.55 -0.09
CA MET A 275 0.34 38.86 -0.15
C MET A 275 1.68 38.89 0.60
N SER A 276 2.55 39.83 0.24
CA SER A 276 3.87 40.03 0.88
C SER A 276 3.81 40.30 2.39
N ASN A 277 2.71 40.87 2.89
CA ASN A 277 2.43 41.05 4.32
C ASN A 277 1.91 39.77 5.01
N GLY A 278 1.77 38.67 4.28
CA GLY A 278 1.30 37.38 4.77
C GLY A 278 -0.22 37.18 4.78
N SER A 279 -1.03 38.18 4.41
CA SER A 279 -2.49 38.03 4.30
C SER A 279 -2.90 37.30 3.02
N TRP A 280 -4.08 36.66 3.04
CA TRP A 280 -4.68 36.07 1.83
C TRP A 280 -5.77 36.95 1.27
N VAL A 281 -5.88 36.97 -0.06
CA VAL A 281 -6.99 37.60 -0.79
C VAL A 281 -7.58 36.58 -1.75
N ASP A 282 -8.83 36.21 -1.53
CA ASP A 282 -9.58 35.33 -2.42
C ASP A 282 -9.96 36.08 -3.70
N LEU A 283 -9.51 35.57 -4.84
CA LEU A 283 -9.79 36.15 -6.16
C LEU A 283 -11.04 35.55 -6.79
N ALA A 284 -11.24 34.25 -6.59
CA ALA A 284 -12.40 33.53 -7.11
C ALA A 284 -12.74 32.34 -6.20
N TRP A 285 -14.02 32.01 -6.17
CA TRP A 285 -14.55 30.82 -5.51
C TRP A 285 -15.69 30.25 -6.33
N THR A 286 -16.07 29.01 -6.04
CA THR A 286 -17.31 28.38 -6.56
C THR A 286 -18.54 29.07 -6.02
N ASP A 287 -19.39 29.52 -6.94
CA ASP A 287 -20.66 30.22 -6.72
C ASP A 287 -21.51 30.13 -8.00
N SER A 288 -22.71 30.70 -7.98
CA SER A 288 -23.66 30.69 -9.11
C SER A 288 -23.22 31.51 -10.34
N SER A 289 -22.07 32.19 -10.30
CA SER A 289 -21.51 32.89 -11.48
C SER A 289 -20.73 31.98 -12.42
N TRP A 290 -20.39 30.76 -11.97
CA TRP A 290 -19.80 29.74 -12.82
C TRP A 290 -20.77 29.35 -13.93
N LYS A 291 -20.21 29.05 -15.10
CA LYS A 291 -20.98 28.51 -16.22
C LYS A 291 -20.50 27.11 -16.55
N GLY A 292 -21.41 26.28 -17.04
CA GLY A 292 -21.12 24.93 -17.48
C GLY A 292 -21.66 24.61 -18.87
N VAL A 293 -21.14 23.53 -19.43
CA VAL A 293 -21.56 22.91 -20.68
C VAL A 293 -21.30 21.40 -20.61
N LEU A 294 -21.97 20.64 -21.48
CA LEU A 294 -21.62 19.24 -21.73
C LEU A 294 -20.45 19.17 -22.72
N GLY A 295 -19.31 18.71 -22.22
CA GLY A 295 -18.04 18.58 -22.94
C GLY A 295 -17.94 17.33 -23.84
N PRO A 296 -16.70 16.96 -24.23
CA PRO A 296 -16.46 15.84 -25.14
C PRO A 296 -16.56 14.47 -24.47
N VAL A 297 -16.34 14.36 -23.16
CA VAL A 297 -16.74 13.16 -22.41
C VAL A 297 -18.26 13.20 -22.26
N VAL A 298 -18.98 12.38 -23.03
CA VAL A 298 -20.45 12.37 -23.04
C VAL A 298 -21.04 11.30 -22.12
N PHE A 299 -20.21 10.33 -21.72
CA PHE A 299 -20.51 9.30 -20.74
C PHE A 299 -19.23 8.93 -20.01
N ASP A 300 -19.32 8.76 -18.71
CA ASP A 300 -18.24 8.26 -17.86
C ASP A 300 -18.84 7.40 -16.75
N SER A 301 -18.20 6.27 -16.49
CA SER A 301 -18.50 5.40 -15.36
C SER A 301 -17.23 4.69 -14.93
N VAL A 302 -17.07 4.47 -13.62
CA VAL A 302 -15.93 3.71 -13.10
C VAL A 302 -15.90 2.30 -13.67
N TYR A 303 -17.08 1.68 -13.91
CA TYR A 303 -17.18 0.29 -14.36
C TYR A 303 -17.36 0.17 -15.87
N ASP A 304 -18.19 1.01 -16.47
CA ASP A 304 -18.61 0.81 -17.86
C ASP A 304 -17.68 1.46 -18.89
N GLY A 305 -16.80 2.35 -18.45
CA GLY A 305 -15.81 3.04 -19.29
C GLY A 305 -16.19 4.47 -19.64
N GLU A 306 -15.53 5.03 -20.65
CA GLU A 306 -15.70 6.41 -21.11
C GLU A 306 -16.11 6.49 -22.58
N VAL A 307 -17.10 7.34 -22.90
CA VAL A 307 -17.44 7.69 -24.29
C VAL A 307 -17.01 9.13 -24.56
N TYR A 308 -16.06 9.27 -25.47
CA TYR A 308 -15.49 10.53 -25.91
C TYR A 308 -15.98 10.90 -27.33
N ASN A 309 -16.55 12.09 -27.48
CA ASN A 309 -16.93 12.64 -28.77
C ASN A 309 -16.17 13.94 -29.05
N ALA A 310 -15.12 13.84 -29.86
CA ALA A 310 -14.25 14.96 -30.20
C ALA A 310 -14.98 16.09 -30.94
N SER A 311 -16.14 15.84 -31.55
CA SER A 311 -16.96 16.90 -32.18
C SER A 311 -17.49 17.93 -31.18
N ARG A 312 -17.40 17.66 -29.88
CA ARG A 312 -17.82 18.56 -28.78
C ARG A 312 -16.66 19.27 -28.11
N GLU A 313 -15.42 19.04 -28.56
CA GLU A 313 -14.29 19.82 -28.10
C GLU A 313 -14.50 21.31 -28.42
N GLN A 314 -14.18 22.16 -27.46
CA GLN A 314 -14.25 23.60 -27.59
C GLN A 314 -12.85 24.17 -27.37
N PRO A 315 -11.99 24.25 -28.41
CA PRO A 315 -10.64 24.78 -28.27
C PRO A 315 -10.63 26.13 -27.55
N GLY A 316 -9.74 26.28 -26.57
CA GLY A 316 -9.61 27.50 -25.77
C GLY A 316 -10.65 27.69 -24.65
N TRP A 317 -11.52 26.72 -24.36
CA TRP A 317 -12.55 26.87 -23.29
C TRP A 317 -11.98 27.16 -21.89
N THR A 318 -10.75 26.72 -21.64
CA THR A 318 -9.97 26.95 -20.41
C THR A 318 -9.11 28.22 -20.46
N GLU A 319 -9.25 29.03 -21.51
CA GLU A 319 -8.56 30.31 -21.69
C GLU A 319 -9.49 31.50 -21.45
N ALA A 320 -8.88 32.67 -21.23
CA ALA A 320 -9.60 33.93 -21.05
C ALA A 320 -10.19 34.43 -22.38
N ASN A 321 -11.27 35.22 -22.30
CA ASN A 321 -11.99 35.79 -23.45
C ASN A 321 -12.60 34.73 -24.39
N PHE A 322 -12.88 33.54 -23.86
CA PHE A 322 -13.55 32.47 -24.61
C PHE A 322 -15.03 32.82 -24.86
N ASN A 323 -15.54 32.50 -26.05
CA ASN A 323 -16.94 32.70 -26.37
C ASN A 323 -17.84 31.68 -25.64
N GLN A 324 -18.36 32.10 -24.49
CA GLN A 324 -19.23 31.32 -23.62
C GLN A 324 -20.74 31.52 -23.89
N SER A 325 -21.14 31.95 -25.08
CA SER A 325 -22.57 32.22 -25.39
C SER A 325 -23.47 30.98 -25.30
N ALA A 326 -22.90 29.79 -25.48
CA ALA A 326 -23.60 28.50 -25.38
C ALA A 326 -23.55 27.87 -23.98
N TRP A 327 -22.92 28.53 -23.00
CA TRP A 327 -22.72 28.00 -21.65
C TRP A 327 -23.79 28.53 -20.69
N THR A 328 -24.31 27.66 -19.83
CA THR A 328 -25.40 27.99 -18.89
C THR A 328 -24.87 28.15 -17.46
N PRO A 329 -25.51 28.94 -16.59
CA PRO A 329 -25.17 29.00 -15.17
C PRO A 329 -25.22 27.61 -14.50
N VAL A 330 -24.37 27.38 -13.52
CA VAL A 330 -24.30 26.14 -12.72
C VAL A 330 -25.06 26.32 -11.40
N ALA A 331 -25.72 25.28 -10.90
CA ALA A 331 -26.48 25.31 -9.66
C ALA A 331 -25.58 25.28 -8.41
N ASP A 332 -26.04 25.91 -7.32
CA ASP A 332 -25.51 25.72 -5.97
C ASP A 332 -26.25 24.54 -5.32
N ILE A 333 -25.51 23.47 -5.06
CA ILE A 333 -26.08 22.21 -4.58
C ILE A 333 -25.94 22.04 -3.05
N SER A 334 -25.45 23.06 -2.35
CA SER A 334 -25.09 22.97 -0.93
C SER A 334 -26.28 22.68 0.00
N ASN A 335 -27.51 23.03 -0.40
CA ASN A 335 -28.71 22.91 0.43
C ASN A 335 -29.84 22.09 -0.23
N GLU A 336 -29.59 21.49 -1.39
CA GLU A 336 -30.62 20.79 -2.17
C GLU A 336 -30.74 19.29 -1.80
N GLY A 337 -30.28 18.92 -0.61
CA GLY A 337 -30.31 17.53 -0.14
C GLY A 337 -29.29 16.62 -0.84
N TRP A 338 -28.29 17.16 -1.53
CA TRP A 338 -27.16 16.38 -2.05
C TRP A 338 -26.21 16.01 -0.91
N ALA A 339 -25.70 14.80 -0.95
CA ALA A 339 -24.76 14.29 0.05
C ALA A 339 -23.34 14.85 -0.15
N VAL A 340 -23.18 16.12 0.24
CA VAL A 340 -21.90 16.82 0.26
C VAL A 340 -21.52 17.18 1.69
N SER A 341 -20.34 16.76 2.14
CA SER A 341 -19.91 17.03 3.50
C SER A 341 -19.59 18.50 3.72
N THR A 342 -19.90 18.99 4.92
CA THR A 342 -19.33 20.23 5.47
C THR A 342 -17.93 20.01 6.05
N THR A 343 -17.54 18.75 6.31
CA THR A 343 -16.21 18.37 6.78
C THR A 343 -15.28 18.18 5.59
N MET A 344 -14.54 19.24 5.26
CA MET A 344 -13.46 19.21 4.28
C MET A 344 -12.14 18.82 4.95
N ARG A 345 -11.35 17.96 4.30
CA ARG A 345 -10.00 17.58 4.75
C ARG A 345 -9.02 17.52 3.59
N ALA A 346 -7.79 17.97 3.82
CA ALA A 346 -6.71 17.81 2.87
C ALA A 346 -6.51 16.31 2.62
N GLN A 347 -6.31 15.93 1.37
CA GLN A 347 -6.01 14.56 1.02
C GLN A 347 -4.69 14.13 1.68
N ALA A 348 -4.79 13.23 2.65
CA ALA A 348 -3.67 12.75 3.47
C ALA A 348 -3.07 11.46 2.92
N VAL A 349 -3.17 11.25 1.60
CA VAL A 349 -2.62 10.11 0.88
C VAL A 349 -1.96 10.59 -0.41
N PRO A 350 -0.87 9.95 -0.89
CA PRO A 350 -0.36 10.23 -2.23
C PRO A 350 -1.47 10.08 -3.29
N PRO A 351 -1.54 10.94 -4.32
CA PRO A 351 -2.56 10.83 -5.34
C PRO A 351 -2.41 9.55 -6.18
N ILE A 352 -3.47 9.19 -6.89
CA ILE A 352 -3.39 8.16 -7.95
C ILE A 352 -2.61 8.74 -9.14
N ARG A 353 -1.60 8.02 -9.61
CA ARG A 353 -0.70 8.46 -10.69
C ARG A 353 -0.48 7.37 -11.75
N ASN A 354 -0.05 7.80 -12.93
CA ASN A 354 0.48 6.93 -13.97
C ASN A 354 1.89 6.50 -13.54
N LEU A 355 2.05 5.23 -13.14
CA LEU A 355 3.33 4.71 -12.64
C LEU A 355 4.10 3.91 -13.68
N ALA A 356 3.42 3.38 -14.71
CA ALA A 356 4.06 2.73 -15.84
C ALA A 356 3.22 2.89 -17.11
N ILE A 357 3.90 2.93 -18.26
CA ILE A 357 3.28 2.89 -19.59
C ILE A 357 3.91 1.70 -20.32
N LEU A 358 3.12 0.66 -20.56
CA LEU A 358 3.57 -0.63 -21.05
C LEU A 358 3.08 -0.85 -22.48
N ALA A 359 4.00 -1.18 -23.39
CA ALA A 359 3.63 -1.64 -24.71
C ALA A 359 3.05 -3.06 -24.64
N ALA A 360 2.16 -3.40 -25.58
CA ALA A 360 1.70 -4.76 -25.71
C ALA A 360 2.85 -5.70 -26.10
N VAL A 361 2.92 -6.88 -25.47
CA VAL A 361 3.86 -7.93 -25.88
C VAL A 361 3.43 -8.59 -27.19
N LYS A 362 2.14 -8.52 -27.52
CA LYS A 362 1.59 -9.00 -28.78
C LYS A 362 0.36 -8.18 -29.19
N ALA A 363 0.27 -7.84 -30.47
CA ALA A 363 -0.92 -7.26 -31.09
C ALA A 363 -1.28 -8.07 -32.34
N THR A 364 -2.53 -8.52 -32.45
CA THR A 364 -2.98 -9.44 -33.50
C THR A 364 -4.16 -8.83 -34.24
N ALA A 365 -4.10 -8.76 -35.57
CA ALA A 365 -5.25 -8.45 -36.40
C ALA A 365 -6.15 -9.69 -36.51
N VAL A 366 -7.43 -9.55 -36.11
CA VAL A 366 -8.44 -10.60 -36.24
C VAL A 366 -9.46 -10.28 -37.35
N GLY A 367 -9.46 -9.05 -37.84
CA GLY A 367 -10.20 -8.58 -39.02
C GLY A 367 -9.78 -7.16 -39.39
N THR A 368 -10.33 -6.62 -40.48
CA THR A 368 -10.09 -5.22 -40.86
C THR A 368 -10.62 -4.29 -39.78
N GLY A 369 -9.74 -3.52 -39.16
CA GLY A 369 -10.10 -2.59 -38.08
C GLY A 369 -10.46 -3.27 -36.76
N HIS A 370 -10.10 -4.55 -36.61
CA HIS A 370 -10.35 -5.37 -35.42
C HIS A 370 -9.05 -6.03 -34.95
N PHE A 371 -8.61 -5.65 -33.75
CA PHE A 371 -7.33 -6.05 -33.18
C PHE A 371 -7.46 -6.54 -31.74
N ILE A 372 -6.60 -7.46 -31.33
CA ILE A 372 -6.48 -7.96 -29.96
C ILE A 372 -5.06 -7.75 -29.47
N TYR A 373 -4.93 -7.17 -28.28
CA TYR A 373 -3.68 -6.88 -27.60
C TYR A 373 -3.52 -7.77 -26.38
N ASP A 374 -2.31 -8.29 -26.16
CA ASP A 374 -1.86 -8.90 -24.90
C ASP A 374 -0.73 -8.02 -24.35
N PHE A 375 -0.93 -7.46 -23.15
CA PHE A 375 0.07 -6.66 -22.45
C PHE A 375 1.04 -7.49 -21.60
N GLY A 376 0.79 -8.80 -21.43
CA GLY A 376 1.60 -9.71 -20.63
C GLY A 376 1.43 -9.55 -19.12
N HIS A 377 0.70 -8.53 -18.69
CA HIS A 377 0.49 -8.15 -17.30
C HIS A 377 -0.97 -7.80 -17.09
N ASP A 378 -1.59 -8.41 -16.08
CA ASP A 378 -2.94 -8.05 -15.64
C ASP A 378 -2.83 -6.97 -14.55
N LEU A 379 -3.20 -5.73 -14.88
CA LEU A 379 -2.97 -4.54 -14.07
C LEU A 379 -4.17 -3.58 -14.14
N SER A 380 -4.31 -2.72 -13.12
CA SER A 380 -5.25 -1.60 -13.14
C SER A 380 -4.76 -0.47 -14.04
N GLY A 381 -5.64 0.11 -14.87
CA GLY A 381 -5.22 1.14 -15.81
C GLY A 381 -6.25 1.49 -16.87
N TYR A 382 -5.77 2.08 -17.96
CA TYR A 382 -6.52 2.32 -19.19
C TYR A 382 -5.60 2.26 -20.41
N CYS A 383 -6.19 2.23 -21.61
CA CYS A 383 -5.44 2.29 -22.85
C CYS A 383 -5.09 3.73 -23.25
N ARG A 384 -3.80 4.00 -23.49
CA ARG A 384 -3.32 5.19 -24.20
C ARG A 384 -3.24 4.89 -25.69
N VAL A 385 -3.92 5.70 -26.50
CA VAL A 385 -4.05 5.47 -27.94
C VAL A 385 -3.40 6.60 -28.72
N THR A 386 -2.46 6.25 -29.59
CA THR A 386 -1.98 7.17 -30.63
C THR A 386 -2.99 7.16 -31.77
N LEU A 387 -3.67 8.28 -32.01
CA LEU A 387 -4.66 8.43 -33.07
C LEU A 387 -4.01 8.30 -34.46
N PRO A 388 -4.78 7.94 -35.50
CA PRO A 388 -4.28 7.84 -36.86
C PRO A 388 -3.48 9.05 -37.33
N ASN A 389 -2.43 8.80 -38.11
CA ASN A 389 -1.65 9.83 -38.78
C ASN A 389 -2.23 10.23 -40.15
N TYR A 390 -3.47 9.86 -40.43
CA TYR A 390 -4.24 10.18 -41.63
C TYR A 390 -5.59 10.77 -41.27
N HIS A 391 -6.24 11.44 -42.23
CA HIS A 391 -7.56 12.00 -42.05
C HIS A 391 -8.60 10.90 -41.82
N VAL A 392 -9.42 11.07 -40.78
CA VAL A 392 -10.54 10.17 -40.45
C VAL A 392 -11.83 10.97 -40.58
N PRO A 393 -12.87 10.46 -41.27
CA PRO A 393 -14.13 11.18 -41.39
C PRO A 393 -14.79 11.43 -40.03
N LYS A 394 -15.44 12.59 -39.90
CA LYS A 394 -16.29 12.92 -38.74
C LYS A 394 -17.31 11.80 -38.45
N ASN A 395 -17.59 11.59 -37.17
CA ASN A 395 -18.49 10.55 -36.64
C ASN A 395 -18.01 9.10 -36.85
N THR A 396 -16.80 8.87 -37.38
CA THR A 396 -16.16 7.56 -37.27
C THR A 396 -15.89 7.27 -35.80
N THR A 397 -16.02 6.01 -35.36
CA THR A 397 -15.82 5.64 -33.95
C THR A 397 -15.03 4.34 -33.86
N PHE A 398 -14.02 4.31 -32.98
CA PHE A 398 -13.43 3.05 -32.52
C PHE A 398 -13.85 2.77 -31.07
N THR A 399 -13.85 1.49 -30.71
CA THR A 399 -14.20 0.99 -29.38
C THR A 399 -13.06 0.12 -28.84
N ILE A 400 -12.74 0.26 -27.56
CA ILE A 400 -11.77 -0.57 -26.84
C ILE A 400 -12.50 -1.27 -25.70
N ARG A 401 -12.48 -2.60 -25.69
CA ARG A 401 -12.99 -3.42 -24.58
C ARG A 401 -11.84 -4.08 -23.85
N HIS A 402 -11.96 -4.24 -22.54
CA HIS A 402 -10.89 -4.72 -21.68
C HIS A 402 -11.27 -6.05 -21.02
N ALA A 403 -10.31 -6.96 -20.83
CA ALA A 403 -10.53 -8.22 -20.13
C ALA A 403 -9.25 -8.72 -19.43
N GLU A 404 -9.42 -9.47 -18.34
CA GLU A 404 -8.34 -10.19 -17.67
C GLU A 404 -7.91 -11.45 -18.44
N ALA A 405 -8.84 -12.03 -19.21
CA ALA A 405 -8.80 -13.41 -19.70
C ALA A 405 -9.17 -13.53 -21.19
N LEU A 406 -8.80 -14.64 -21.81
CA LEU A 406 -9.28 -15.07 -23.12
C LEU A 406 -10.28 -16.22 -22.95
N ILE A 407 -11.13 -16.45 -23.94
CA ILE A 407 -12.06 -17.59 -23.93
C ILE A 407 -11.28 -18.91 -23.97
N HIS A 408 -11.59 -19.84 -23.06
CA HIS A 408 -11.04 -21.19 -23.05
C HIS A 408 -11.98 -22.18 -22.33
N PRO A 409 -11.99 -23.48 -22.68
CA PRO A 409 -12.78 -24.48 -21.94
C PRO A 409 -12.45 -24.49 -20.44
N PRO A 410 -13.42 -24.68 -19.53
CA PRO A 410 -14.84 -24.98 -19.78
C PRO A 410 -15.76 -23.78 -20.06
N TYR A 411 -15.28 -22.53 -20.05
CA TYR A 411 -16.10 -21.32 -20.34
C TYR A 411 -15.97 -20.85 -21.80
N GLY A 412 -17.07 -20.36 -22.37
CA GLY A 412 -17.19 -20.12 -23.82
C GLY A 412 -17.52 -21.39 -24.61
N THR A 413 -18.29 -21.23 -25.69
CA THR A 413 -18.83 -22.37 -26.45
C THR A 413 -17.69 -23.17 -27.08
N TYR A 414 -17.65 -24.50 -26.86
CA TYR A 414 -16.76 -25.41 -27.58
C TYR A 414 -16.83 -25.11 -29.09
N GLY A 415 -15.73 -24.64 -29.68
CA GLY A 415 -15.67 -24.22 -31.09
C GLY A 415 -15.55 -22.71 -31.33
N VAL A 416 -15.62 -21.87 -30.29
CA VAL A 416 -15.20 -20.45 -30.37
C VAL A 416 -13.67 -20.41 -30.29
N ASN A 417 -13.04 -19.60 -31.13
CA ASN A 417 -11.59 -19.43 -31.16
C ASN A 417 -11.09 -18.89 -29.81
N ASN A 418 -10.16 -19.60 -29.16
CA ASN A 418 -9.47 -19.20 -27.91
C ASN A 418 -8.62 -17.90 -28.05
N SER A 419 -8.82 -17.16 -29.12
CA SER A 419 -8.19 -15.87 -29.39
C SER A 419 -9.08 -14.68 -28.99
N PHE A 420 -10.35 -14.88 -28.66
CA PHE A 420 -11.27 -13.81 -28.24
C PHE A 420 -11.25 -13.58 -26.72
N LEU A 421 -11.58 -12.36 -26.29
CA LEU A 421 -11.61 -11.97 -24.87
C LEU A 421 -12.79 -12.60 -24.14
N TYR A 422 -12.56 -12.97 -22.87
CA TYR A 422 -13.58 -13.44 -21.94
C TYR A 422 -14.07 -12.28 -21.06
N TYR A 423 -15.37 -11.98 -21.10
CA TYR A 423 -15.96 -10.83 -20.41
C TYR A 423 -16.90 -11.21 -19.26
N GLU A 424 -17.28 -12.48 -19.13
CA GLU A 424 -18.38 -12.84 -18.22
C GLU A 424 -18.00 -12.59 -16.74
N ASN A 425 -16.72 -12.73 -16.38
CA ASN A 425 -16.24 -12.45 -15.01
C ASN A 425 -16.22 -10.95 -14.64
N LEU A 426 -16.47 -10.06 -15.61
CA LEU A 426 -16.71 -8.63 -15.36
C LEU A 426 -18.12 -8.35 -14.83
N ARG A 427 -19.00 -9.36 -14.88
CA ARG A 427 -20.43 -9.27 -14.51
C ARG A 427 -21.14 -8.16 -15.30
N SER A 428 -21.68 -7.14 -14.62
CA SER A 428 -22.36 -6.05 -15.32
C SER A 428 -21.43 -4.94 -15.80
N ALA A 429 -20.13 -4.96 -15.43
CA ALA A 429 -19.19 -3.94 -15.88
C ALA A 429 -18.88 -4.11 -17.37
N LEU A 430 -19.15 -3.08 -18.17
CA LEU A 430 -18.87 -3.13 -19.60
C LEU A 430 -17.37 -2.98 -19.92
N ALA A 431 -16.60 -2.29 -19.07
CA ALA A 431 -15.17 -2.02 -19.24
C ALA A 431 -14.80 -1.56 -20.68
N THR A 432 -15.59 -0.63 -21.23
CA THR A 432 -15.57 -0.29 -22.65
C THR A 432 -15.39 1.21 -22.88
N ASP A 433 -14.31 1.59 -23.55
CA ASP A 433 -14.05 2.97 -23.94
C ASP A 433 -14.34 3.19 -25.43
N LYS A 434 -14.86 4.38 -25.77
CA LYS A 434 -15.22 4.74 -27.16
C LYS A 434 -14.70 6.13 -27.49
N TYR A 435 -14.17 6.27 -28.70
CA TYR A 435 -13.73 7.56 -29.23
C TYR A 435 -14.38 7.81 -30.59
N THR A 436 -15.10 8.93 -30.70
CA THR A 436 -15.72 9.41 -31.94
C THR A 436 -14.97 10.61 -32.49
N PHE A 437 -14.50 10.48 -33.74
CA PHE A 437 -13.74 11.51 -34.44
C PHE A 437 -14.61 12.72 -34.81
N SER A 438 -14.04 13.91 -34.67
CA SER A 438 -14.51 15.19 -35.18
C SER A 438 -14.20 15.40 -36.66
N GLY A 439 -13.17 14.72 -37.16
CA GLY A 439 -12.61 14.90 -38.51
C GLY A 439 -11.50 15.96 -38.59
N ASN A 440 -11.17 16.60 -37.47
CA ASN A 440 -10.17 17.67 -37.36
C ASN A 440 -9.04 17.33 -36.37
N GLU A 441 -8.90 16.06 -36.00
CA GLU A 441 -7.84 15.59 -35.11
C GLU A 441 -6.45 15.96 -35.66
N ILE A 442 -5.54 16.31 -34.76
CA ILE A 442 -4.13 16.47 -35.12
C ILE A 442 -3.56 15.07 -35.42
N PRO A 443 -2.94 14.83 -36.59
CA PRO A 443 -2.38 13.52 -36.93
C PRO A 443 -1.38 13.03 -35.87
N GLY A 444 -1.58 11.81 -35.36
CA GLY A 444 -0.72 11.22 -34.34
C GLY A 444 -0.93 11.79 -32.93
N GLN A 445 -1.97 12.58 -32.67
CA GLN A 445 -2.29 13.02 -31.31
C GLN A 445 -2.61 11.82 -30.41
N VAL A 446 -2.39 11.99 -29.11
CA VAL A 446 -2.67 10.94 -28.11
C VAL A 446 -4.02 11.22 -27.45
N TRP A 447 -4.83 10.17 -27.34
CA TRP A 447 -6.04 10.16 -26.54
C TRP A 447 -5.91 9.13 -25.40
N GLU A 448 -6.46 9.51 -24.25
CA GLU A 448 -6.57 8.67 -23.05
C GLU A 448 -7.94 8.95 -22.42
N PRO A 449 -8.65 7.93 -21.91
CA PRO A 449 -9.82 8.17 -21.08
C PRO A 449 -9.42 8.85 -19.76
N THR A 450 -10.34 9.60 -19.17
CA THR A 450 -10.04 10.53 -18.08
C THR A 450 -10.77 10.22 -16.78
N PHE A 451 -11.96 9.62 -16.85
CA PHE A 451 -12.85 9.39 -15.72
C PHE A 451 -13.29 7.93 -15.62
N THR A 452 -12.38 7.00 -15.92
CA THR A 452 -12.58 5.55 -15.73
C THR A 452 -11.25 4.83 -15.55
N TYR A 453 -11.30 3.57 -15.14
CA TYR A 453 -10.18 2.64 -15.18
C TYR A 453 -10.70 1.20 -15.26
N HIS A 454 -9.83 0.28 -15.65
CA HIS A 454 -10.13 -1.14 -15.86
C HIS A 454 -9.03 -2.00 -15.23
N GLY A 455 -9.34 -3.23 -14.84
CA GLY A 455 -8.35 -4.27 -14.58
C GLY A 455 -8.26 -5.20 -15.78
N PHE A 456 -7.10 -5.27 -16.44
CA PHE A 456 -6.98 -6.04 -17.67
C PHE A 456 -5.55 -6.44 -18.01
N ARG A 457 -5.46 -7.55 -18.75
CA ARG A 457 -4.27 -7.97 -19.51
C ARG A 457 -4.48 -7.83 -21.01
N TYR A 458 -5.72 -7.97 -21.46
CA TYR A 458 -6.08 -7.96 -22.87
C TYR A 458 -6.97 -6.77 -23.20
N ALA A 459 -6.80 -6.23 -24.41
CA ALA A 459 -7.69 -5.24 -24.97
C ALA A 459 -8.11 -5.63 -26.39
N GLU A 460 -9.39 -5.45 -26.70
CA GLU A 460 -9.95 -5.63 -28.04
C GLU A 460 -10.32 -4.26 -28.63
N VAL A 461 -9.77 -3.95 -29.79
CA VAL A 461 -10.09 -2.75 -30.56
C VAL A 461 -10.99 -3.12 -31.72
N THR A 462 -12.12 -2.46 -31.86
CA THR A 462 -13.04 -2.61 -33.01
C THR A 462 -13.38 -1.26 -33.61
N GLY A 463 -13.73 -1.24 -34.90
CA GLY A 463 -14.10 -0.01 -35.61
C GLY A 463 -12.91 0.93 -35.88
N TRP A 464 -11.67 0.44 -35.77
CA TRP A 464 -10.50 1.26 -36.10
C TRP A 464 -10.56 1.68 -37.58
N PRO A 465 -10.36 2.97 -37.91
CA PRO A 465 -10.42 3.43 -39.29
C PRO A 465 -9.29 2.78 -40.11
N CYS A 466 -9.63 2.06 -41.18
CA CYS A 466 -8.67 1.45 -42.10
C CYS A 466 -8.92 1.97 -43.52
N PRO A 467 -8.27 3.07 -43.96
CA PRO A 467 -8.49 3.63 -45.30
C PRO A 467 -8.16 2.62 -46.41
N ASP A 468 -7.12 1.81 -46.23
CA ASP A 468 -6.83 0.64 -47.05
C ASP A 468 -6.87 -0.63 -46.17
N PRO A 469 -7.85 -1.53 -46.38
CA PRO A 469 -7.93 -2.81 -45.67
C PRO A 469 -6.67 -3.67 -45.78
N LYS A 470 -5.91 -3.59 -46.88
CA LYS A 470 -4.72 -4.42 -47.10
C LYS A 470 -3.50 -3.96 -46.32
N SER A 471 -3.45 -2.69 -45.95
CA SER A 471 -2.36 -2.11 -45.16
C SER A 471 -2.77 -1.83 -43.71
N CYS A 472 -3.92 -2.35 -43.25
CA CYS A 472 -4.39 -2.04 -41.90
C CYS A 472 -3.59 -2.83 -40.85
N THR A 473 -2.77 -2.11 -40.09
CA THR A 473 -1.98 -2.65 -39.00
C THR A 473 -2.56 -2.26 -37.64
N PRO A 474 -2.28 -3.02 -36.57
CA PRO A 474 -2.69 -2.64 -35.22
C PRO A 474 -2.21 -1.22 -34.87
N PRO A 475 -3.05 -0.35 -34.29
CA PRO A 475 -2.61 0.96 -33.79
C PRO A 475 -1.58 0.88 -32.65
N ASP A 476 -0.88 1.98 -32.39
CA ASP A 476 -0.04 2.08 -31.19
C ASP A 476 -0.93 2.32 -29.96
N ILE A 477 -1.13 1.24 -29.18
CA ILE A 477 -1.88 1.25 -27.93
C ILE A 477 -1.00 0.72 -26.81
N LYS A 478 -1.02 1.44 -25.68
CA LYS A 478 -0.24 1.11 -24.48
C LYS A 478 -1.15 1.01 -23.26
N LEU A 479 -0.85 0.10 -22.35
CA LEU A 479 -1.48 0.04 -21.03
C LEU A 479 -0.80 1.09 -20.15
N VAL A 480 -1.60 2.00 -19.59
CA VAL A 480 -1.15 2.96 -18.57
C VAL A 480 -1.56 2.43 -17.21
N HIS A 481 -0.60 1.93 -16.43
CA HIS A 481 -0.87 1.41 -15.10
C HIS A 481 -1.03 2.56 -14.11
N ILE A 482 -2.20 2.64 -13.47
CA ILE A 482 -2.51 3.65 -12.47
C ILE A 482 -2.80 3.02 -11.11
N ARG A 483 -2.31 3.67 -10.07
CA ARG A 483 -2.61 3.36 -8.66
C ARG A 483 -2.18 4.54 -7.79
N THR A 484 -2.57 4.52 -6.52
CA THR A 484 -2.01 5.42 -5.50
C THR A 484 -0.49 5.36 -5.57
N ALA A 485 0.18 6.52 -5.59
CA ALA A 485 1.63 6.66 -5.69
C ALA A 485 2.37 6.32 -4.37
N ILE A 486 2.09 5.14 -3.81
CA ILE A 486 2.85 4.51 -2.74
C ILE A 486 4.05 3.74 -3.32
N ASP A 487 5.23 3.92 -2.75
CA ASP A 487 6.44 3.28 -3.26
C ASP A 487 6.51 1.81 -2.89
N VAL A 488 7.06 0.98 -3.78
CA VAL A 488 7.42 -0.41 -3.46
C VAL A 488 8.76 -0.40 -2.72
N THR A 489 8.71 -0.61 -1.41
CA THR A 489 9.86 -0.55 -0.50
C THR A 489 10.44 -1.91 -0.16
N GLY A 490 9.63 -2.96 -0.30
CA GLY A 490 9.99 -4.33 0.02
C GLY A 490 10.36 -5.17 -1.20
N ARG A 491 11.34 -6.05 -1.04
CA ARG A 491 11.80 -6.99 -2.07
C ARG A 491 12.21 -8.30 -1.42
N VAL A 492 11.82 -9.42 -2.03
CA VAL A 492 12.31 -10.75 -1.69
C VAL A 492 12.77 -11.41 -2.98
N ASN A 493 14.00 -11.93 -3.00
CA ASN A 493 14.46 -12.85 -4.04
C ASN A 493 15.16 -14.03 -3.39
N THR A 494 14.96 -15.21 -3.95
CA THR A 494 15.53 -16.46 -3.49
C THR A 494 16.14 -17.23 -4.65
N SER A 495 16.89 -18.28 -4.35
CA SER A 495 17.32 -19.24 -5.36
C SER A 495 16.16 -20.03 -6.00
N GLU A 496 14.92 -19.91 -5.50
CA GLU A 496 13.76 -20.57 -6.09
C GLU A 496 12.91 -19.68 -7.00
N PRO A 497 12.88 -19.94 -8.32
CA PRO A 497 12.15 -19.10 -9.27
C PRO A 497 10.66 -18.99 -8.98
N LEU A 498 10.03 -20.09 -8.52
CA LEU A 498 8.60 -20.11 -8.22
C LEU A 498 8.25 -19.20 -7.04
N VAL A 499 9.05 -19.22 -5.97
CA VAL A 499 8.88 -18.33 -4.82
C VAL A 499 9.00 -16.87 -5.24
N ASN A 500 9.95 -16.56 -6.13
CA ASN A 500 10.11 -15.22 -6.67
C ASN A 500 8.91 -14.80 -7.54
N ALA A 501 8.29 -15.75 -8.27
CA ALA A 501 7.08 -15.50 -9.03
C ALA A 501 5.88 -15.21 -8.13
N ILE A 502 5.69 -15.99 -7.07
CA ILE A 502 4.64 -15.76 -6.06
C ILE A 502 4.80 -14.37 -5.45
N GLN A 503 6.02 -13.96 -5.09
CA GLN A 503 6.26 -12.61 -4.56
C GLN A 503 5.88 -11.52 -5.57
N ARG A 504 6.19 -11.68 -6.86
CA ARG A 504 5.79 -10.71 -7.90
C ARG A 504 4.28 -10.63 -8.07
N MET A 505 3.59 -11.78 -8.07
CA MET A 505 2.13 -11.88 -8.12
C MET A 505 1.47 -11.15 -6.95
N VAL A 506 1.96 -11.42 -5.74
CA VAL A 506 1.53 -10.76 -4.50
C VAL A 506 1.67 -9.24 -4.58
N VAL A 507 2.85 -8.74 -4.94
CA VAL A 507 3.13 -7.30 -4.95
C VAL A 507 2.29 -6.59 -6.01
N GLY A 508 2.16 -7.17 -7.20
CA GLY A 508 1.37 -6.57 -8.28
C GLY A 508 -0.15 -6.60 -8.04
N ALA A 509 -0.68 -7.66 -7.40
CA ALA A 509 -2.09 -7.73 -6.99
C ALA A 509 -2.45 -6.64 -5.97
N ILE A 510 -1.59 -6.43 -4.96
CA ILE A 510 -1.74 -5.33 -4.00
C ILE A 510 -1.68 -3.98 -4.72
N GLY A 511 -0.72 -3.80 -5.62
CA GLY A 511 -0.53 -2.54 -6.35
C GLY A 511 -1.74 -2.18 -7.21
N SER A 512 -2.29 -3.15 -7.95
CA SER A 512 -3.46 -2.96 -8.82
C SER A 512 -4.72 -2.57 -8.04
N ASN A 513 -4.79 -2.95 -6.77
CA ASN A 513 -5.93 -2.71 -5.90
C ASN A 513 -5.76 -1.52 -4.96
N ALA A 514 -4.63 -0.79 -5.01
CA ALA A 514 -4.42 0.42 -4.23
C ALA A 514 -4.96 1.65 -4.99
N MET A 515 -6.28 1.87 -4.96
CA MET A 515 -6.99 2.93 -5.71
C MET A 515 -7.65 3.93 -4.76
N SER A 516 -6.84 4.65 -3.97
CA SER A 516 -7.21 5.48 -2.79
C SER A 516 -7.84 4.72 -1.60
N VAL A 517 -8.41 3.54 -1.86
CA VAL A 517 -8.82 2.48 -0.93
C VAL A 517 -8.19 1.16 -1.39
N MET A 518 -8.16 0.14 -0.54
CA MET A 518 -7.71 -1.21 -0.94
C MET A 518 -8.89 -1.99 -1.50
N THR A 519 -9.07 -1.99 -2.82
CA THR A 519 -10.17 -2.69 -3.48
C THR A 519 -9.97 -4.21 -3.45
N ASP A 520 -11.05 -5.00 -3.43
CA ASP A 520 -10.97 -6.46 -3.61
C ASP A 520 -10.33 -6.82 -4.96
N CYS A 521 -10.88 -6.24 -6.02
CA CYS A 521 -10.46 -6.44 -7.39
C CYS A 521 -10.59 -5.13 -8.23
N PRO A 522 -9.85 -4.98 -9.34
CA PRO A 522 -9.85 -3.73 -10.12
C PRO A 522 -10.73 -3.73 -11.38
N GLN A 523 -11.36 -4.85 -11.76
CA GLN A 523 -11.98 -5.05 -13.08
C GLN A 523 -13.51 -5.01 -13.10
N ARG A 524 -14.20 -5.74 -12.21
CA ARG A 524 -15.66 -5.94 -12.28
C ARG A 524 -16.44 -4.80 -11.61
N ASP A 525 -17.76 -4.93 -11.60
CA ASP A 525 -18.74 -4.04 -10.96
C ASP A 525 -18.75 -4.07 -9.41
N GLU A 526 -17.56 -4.10 -8.80
CA GLU A 526 -17.34 -4.20 -7.35
C GLU A 526 -16.29 -3.18 -6.88
N ARG A 527 -15.01 -3.55 -6.84
CA ARG A 527 -13.89 -2.66 -6.53
C ARG A 527 -14.09 -1.92 -5.20
N LEU A 528 -14.53 -2.64 -4.18
CA LEU A 528 -14.88 -2.11 -2.86
C LEU A 528 -13.75 -2.36 -1.86
N GLY A 529 -13.65 -1.50 -0.85
CA GLY A 529 -12.72 -1.69 0.26
C GLY A 529 -13.13 -2.80 1.22
N TRP A 530 -13.15 -4.05 0.76
CA TRP A 530 -13.50 -5.21 1.57
C TRP A 530 -12.50 -5.42 2.71
N LEU A 531 -13.02 -5.41 3.95
CA LEU A 531 -12.16 -5.44 5.13
C LEU A 531 -11.50 -6.80 5.35
N GLY A 532 -12.13 -7.91 4.98
CA GLY A 532 -11.53 -9.26 5.10
C GLY A 532 -10.26 -9.41 4.26
N ASP A 533 -10.21 -8.77 3.10
CA ASP A 533 -9.12 -8.83 2.14
C ASP A 533 -7.90 -8.08 2.65
N VAL A 534 -8.12 -6.86 3.13
CA VAL A 534 -7.06 -6.04 3.73
C VAL A 534 -6.64 -6.61 5.10
N HIS A 535 -7.56 -7.25 5.84
CA HIS A 535 -7.21 -8.04 7.02
C HIS A 535 -6.24 -9.18 6.67
N ALA A 536 -6.50 -9.92 5.60
CA ALA A 536 -5.64 -11.03 5.18
C ALA A 536 -4.26 -10.54 4.70
N SER A 537 -4.23 -9.43 3.98
CA SER A 537 -3.02 -8.91 3.33
C SER A 537 -2.24 -7.84 4.13
N ALA A 538 -2.74 -7.40 5.28
CA ALA A 538 -2.19 -6.29 6.07
C ALA A 538 -0.67 -6.32 6.27
N GLN A 539 -0.13 -7.46 6.72
CA GLN A 539 1.31 -7.60 6.96
C GLN A 539 2.13 -7.54 5.67
N THR A 540 1.63 -8.18 4.61
CA THR A 540 2.27 -8.16 3.30
C THR A 540 2.31 -6.75 2.72
N ILE A 541 1.22 -5.98 2.85
CA ILE A 541 1.17 -4.59 2.38
C ILE A 541 2.23 -3.76 3.10
N GLU A 542 2.25 -3.82 4.43
CA GLU A 542 3.17 -3.04 5.28
C GLU A 542 4.66 -3.37 5.00
N LEU A 543 4.98 -4.63 4.68
CA LEU A 543 6.35 -5.04 4.33
C LEU A 543 6.81 -4.58 2.95
N ASN A 544 5.88 -4.44 2.00
CA ASN A 544 6.19 -4.24 0.58
C ASN A 544 5.99 -2.81 0.09
N TYR A 545 5.17 -1.99 0.76
CA TYR A 545 4.82 -0.65 0.33
C TYR A 545 5.08 0.40 1.40
N ASP A 546 5.43 1.63 1.00
CA ASP A 546 5.39 2.81 1.88
C ASP A 546 3.93 3.23 2.12
N ILE A 547 3.23 2.45 2.94
CA ILE A 547 1.78 2.52 3.10
C ILE A 547 1.34 3.46 4.23
N ARG A 548 2.28 4.16 4.88
CA ARG A 548 2.05 4.87 6.16
C ARG A 548 0.87 5.84 6.10
N ALA A 549 0.93 6.82 5.20
CA ALA A 549 -0.13 7.81 5.02
C ALA A 549 -1.43 7.19 4.49
N PHE A 550 -1.31 6.22 3.58
CA PHE A 550 -2.46 5.51 3.00
C PHE A 550 -3.25 4.76 4.06
N MET A 551 -2.60 3.96 4.92
CA MET A 551 -3.27 3.19 5.97
C MET A 551 -3.85 4.10 7.04
N ASP A 552 -3.16 5.19 7.39
CA ASP A 552 -3.66 6.13 8.38
C ASP A 552 -4.97 6.79 7.88
N GLN A 553 -5.08 7.14 6.59
CA GLN A 553 -6.35 7.59 5.99
C GLN A 553 -7.38 6.46 5.91
N TYR A 554 -6.97 5.24 5.55
CA TYR A 554 -7.88 4.09 5.45
C TYR A 554 -8.53 3.75 6.81
N LEU A 555 -7.77 3.83 7.91
CA LEU A 555 -8.28 3.70 9.27
C LEU A 555 -9.31 4.78 9.63
N GLU A 556 -9.17 6.00 9.09
CA GLU A 556 -10.16 7.05 9.26
C GLU A 556 -11.45 6.76 8.48
N ILE A 557 -11.36 6.20 7.27
CA ILE A 557 -12.54 5.78 6.50
C ILE A 557 -13.31 4.68 7.25
N ILE A 558 -12.61 3.73 7.88
CA ILE A 558 -13.23 2.73 8.76
C ILE A 558 -14.02 3.38 9.89
N VAL A 559 -13.43 4.40 10.54
CA VAL A 559 -14.09 5.12 11.65
C VAL A 559 -15.25 5.98 11.16
N ASP A 560 -15.14 6.59 9.98
CA ASP A 560 -16.24 7.34 9.37
C ASP A 560 -17.47 6.43 9.21
N ASP A 561 -17.28 5.17 8.85
CA ASP A 561 -18.37 4.18 8.72
C ASP A 561 -18.75 3.42 9.97
N GLN A 562 -18.05 3.61 11.09
CA GLN A 562 -18.43 2.99 12.35
C GLN A 562 -19.77 3.54 12.85
N ASN A 563 -20.67 2.65 13.26
CA ASN A 563 -21.90 3.04 13.93
C ASN A 563 -21.56 3.73 15.27
N PRO A 564 -21.96 5.00 15.49
CA PRO A 564 -21.53 5.78 16.65
C PRO A 564 -22.07 5.25 17.98
N THR A 565 -23.22 4.55 17.94
CA THR A 565 -23.93 4.02 19.11
C THR A 565 -23.52 2.59 19.43
N LEU A 566 -23.54 1.71 18.43
CA LEU A 566 -23.27 0.28 18.60
C LEU A 566 -21.79 -0.07 18.50
N GLY A 567 -20.96 0.78 17.88
CA GLY A 567 -19.55 0.48 17.63
C GLY A 567 -19.29 -0.50 16.48
N THR A 568 -20.34 -0.97 15.80
CA THR A 568 -20.25 -1.90 14.67
C THR A 568 -19.65 -1.22 13.45
N ILE A 569 -18.91 -1.98 12.66
CA ILE A 569 -18.28 -1.54 11.40
C ILE A 569 -18.86 -2.42 10.27
N PRO A 570 -18.98 -1.91 9.03
CA PRO A 570 -19.48 -2.69 7.91
C PRO A 570 -18.40 -3.60 7.31
N ASP A 571 -18.78 -4.49 6.39
CA ASP A 571 -17.82 -5.37 5.69
C ASP A 571 -16.94 -4.65 4.65
N VAL A 572 -17.43 -3.53 4.10
CA VAL A 572 -16.73 -2.72 3.10
C VAL A 572 -16.66 -1.26 3.54
N VAL A 573 -15.55 -0.60 3.23
CA VAL A 573 -15.33 0.82 3.51
C VAL A 573 -14.73 1.53 2.29
N PRO A 574 -15.26 2.68 1.84
CA PRO A 574 -16.52 3.31 2.24
C PRO A 574 -17.74 2.39 2.07
N TYR A 575 -18.67 2.43 3.03
CA TYR A 575 -19.87 1.60 3.01
C TYR A 575 -20.89 2.15 2.02
N TYR A 576 -21.23 1.36 1.01
CA TYR A 576 -22.09 1.85 -0.05
C TYR A 576 -22.99 0.78 -0.69
N ARG A 577 -22.47 -0.28 -1.36
CA ARG A 577 -23.29 -1.22 -2.16
C ARG A 577 -23.38 -2.65 -1.61
N TYR A 578 -22.26 -3.30 -1.36
CA TYR A 578 -22.22 -4.68 -0.87
C TYR A 578 -21.82 -4.75 0.60
N GLY A 579 -21.86 -5.94 1.19
CA GLY A 579 -21.48 -6.15 2.59
C GLY A 579 -22.56 -5.80 3.61
N GLY A 580 -22.48 -6.41 4.79
CA GLY A 580 -23.35 -6.18 5.95
C GLY A 580 -22.93 -4.99 6.81
N MET A 581 -23.88 -4.51 7.61
CA MET A 581 -23.67 -3.61 8.75
C MET A 581 -24.66 -4.06 9.85
N PRO A 582 -24.20 -4.69 10.95
CA PRO A 582 -22.81 -5.04 11.26
C PRO A 582 -22.20 -5.97 10.21
N GLY A 583 -20.89 -5.85 9.99
CA GLY A 583 -20.12 -6.77 9.17
C GLY A 583 -19.79 -8.08 9.87
N ASP A 584 -19.29 -9.05 9.11
CA ASP A 584 -18.72 -10.31 9.57
C ASP A 584 -17.58 -10.01 10.56
N PRO A 585 -17.52 -10.71 11.71
CA PRO A 585 -16.43 -10.59 12.67
C PRO A 585 -15.04 -10.73 12.03
N SER A 586 -14.86 -11.67 11.10
CA SER A 586 -13.58 -11.90 10.42
C SER A 586 -13.20 -10.79 9.43
N TRP A 587 -14.17 -10.00 8.97
CA TRP A 587 -13.94 -8.80 8.15
C TRP A 587 -13.66 -7.60 9.05
N THR A 588 -14.53 -7.34 10.03
CA THR A 588 -14.42 -6.17 10.91
C THR A 588 -13.19 -6.19 11.81
N THR A 589 -12.62 -7.37 12.10
CA THR A 589 -11.32 -7.48 12.78
C THR A 589 -10.12 -7.02 11.94
N ALA A 590 -10.33 -6.60 10.69
CA ALA A 590 -9.37 -5.79 9.95
C ALA A 590 -8.92 -4.56 10.75
N PHE A 591 -9.83 -3.92 11.47
CA PHE A 591 -9.49 -2.68 12.20
C PHE A 591 -8.38 -2.88 13.24
N PRO A 592 -8.49 -3.81 14.22
CA PRO A 592 -7.38 -4.14 15.10
C PRO A 592 -6.15 -4.73 14.40
N GLU A 593 -6.33 -5.48 13.30
CA GLU A 593 -5.19 -6.06 12.55
C GLU A 593 -4.36 -5.00 11.84
N LEU A 594 -5.00 -4.00 11.23
CA LEU A 594 -4.30 -2.90 10.59
C LEU A 594 -3.52 -2.10 11.63
N LEU A 595 -4.14 -1.74 12.76
CA LEU A 595 -3.44 -1.10 13.88
C LEU A 595 -2.27 -1.93 14.39
N TRP A 596 -2.45 -3.25 14.50
CA TRP A 596 -1.39 -4.18 14.88
C TRP A 596 -0.23 -4.18 13.88
N SER A 597 -0.52 -4.20 12.58
CA SER A 597 0.50 -4.17 11.52
C SER A 597 1.28 -2.83 11.53
N ARG A 598 0.57 -1.69 11.67
CA ARG A 598 1.20 -0.36 11.83
C ARG A 598 2.15 -0.31 13.03
N TYR A 599 1.80 -0.97 14.13
CA TYR A 599 2.66 -1.06 15.31
C TYR A 599 3.86 -1.99 15.09
N ARG A 600 3.61 -3.23 14.68
CA ARG A 600 4.60 -4.31 14.69
C ARG A 600 5.58 -4.21 13.54
N LEU A 601 5.13 -3.81 12.37
CA LEU A 601 5.94 -3.72 11.17
C LEU A 601 6.24 -2.25 10.83
N GLY A 602 5.26 -1.37 11.01
CA GLY A 602 5.43 0.09 10.82
C GLY A 602 6.15 0.80 11.97
N GLY A 603 6.32 0.15 13.13
CA GLY A 603 7.10 0.65 14.27
C GLY A 603 6.45 1.82 15.03
N THR A 604 5.13 2.01 14.95
CA THR A 604 4.45 3.15 15.57
C THR A 604 3.08 2.81 16.19
N LEU A 605 2.81 3.35 17.38
CA LEU A 605 1.50 3.28 18.05
C LEU A 605 0.67 4.55 17.89
N VAL A 606 1.11 5.52 17.06
CA VAL A 606 0.34 6.74 16.81
C VAL A 606 -1.08 6.44 16.30
N PRO A 607 -1.29 5.54 15.31
CA PRO A 607 -2.64 5.19 14.87
C PRO A 607 -3.47 4.53 15.96
N TYR A 608 -2.88 3.64 16.76
CA TYR A 608 -3.57 3.03 17.90
C TYR A 608 -4.05 4.10 18.89
N GLY A 609 -3.19 5.04 19.28
CA GLY A 609 -3.54 6.13 20.19
C GLY A 609 -4.70 6.99 19.68
N LYS A 610 -4.75 7.23 18.36
CA LYS A 610 -5.82 8.00 17.70
C LYS A 610 -7.16 7.27 17.65
N HIS A 611 -7.13 5.94 17.50
CA HIS A 611 -8.31 5.13 17.19
C HIS A 611 -8.75 4.20 18.34
N ARG A 612 -8.08 4.20 19.49
CA ARG A 612 -8.36 3.29 20.62
C ARG A 612 -9.80 3.30 21.11
N GLU A 613 -10.47 4.46 21.10
CA GLU A 613 -11.87 4.57 21.52
C GLU A 613 -12.83 3.87 20.55
N ALA A 614 -12.60 4.05 19.25
CA ALA A 614 -13.36 3.36 18.21
C ALA A 614 -13.14 1.84 18.27
N LEU A 615 -11.87 1.41 18.48
CA LEU A 615 -11.53 0.01 18.66
C LEU A 615 -12.20 -0.59 19.91
N PHE A 616 -12.22 0.15 21.02
CA PHE A 616 -12.89 -0.27 22.24
C PHE A 616 -14.39 -0.53 22.00
N LYS A 617 -15.09 0.38 21.33
CA LYS A 617 -16.52 0.21 21.03
C LYS A 617 -16.80 -1.03 20.17
N LEU A 618 -15.96 -1.29 19.16
CA LEU A 618 -16.07 -2.50 18.35
C LEU A 618 -15.94 -3.77 19.20
N LEU A 619 -14.87 -3.86 20.00
CA LEU A 619 -14.62 -5.05 20.81
C LEU A 619 -15.63 -5.21 21.94
N GLN A 620 -16.13 -4.12 22.50
CA GLN A 620 -17.22 -4.13 23.48
C GLN A 620 -18.49 -4.71 22.86
N HIS A 621 -18.85 -4.29 21.63
CA HIS A 621 -19.98 -4.85 20.91
C HIS A 621 -19.81 -6.35 20.66
N MET A 622 -18.67 -6.78 20.12
CA MET A 622 -18.38 -8.20 19.89
C MET A 622 -18.44 -9.02 21.18
N THR A 623 -17.89 -8.48 22.27
CA THR A 623 -17.96 -9.10 23.61
C THR A 623 -19.42 -9.27 24.03
N ALA A 624 -20.23 -8.22 23.93
CA ALA A 624 -21.64 -8.25 24.30
C ALA A 624 -22.42 -9.26 23.47
N THR A 625 -22.19 -9.32 22.16
CA THR A 625 -22.83 -10.29 21.24
C THR A 625 -22.60 -11.72 21.71
N VAL A 626 -21.35 -12.07 22.05
CA VAL A 626 -21.02 -13.42 22.53
C VAL A 626 -21.58 -13.68 23.94
N THR A 627 -21.46 -12.71 24.86
CA THR A 627 -21.90 -12.93 26.25
C THR A 627 -23.42 -12.96 26.40
N ASN A 628 -24.16 -12.18 25.62
CA ASN A 628 -25.62 -12.14 25.68
C ASN A 628 -26.26 -13.46 25.18
N GLN A 629 -25.55 -14.20 24.33
CA GLN A 629 -25.95 -15.53 23.90
C GLN A 629 -25.42 -16.64 24.83
N GLY A 630 -24.68 -16.30 25.89
CA GLY A 630 -24.15 -17.28 26.84
C GLY A 630 -22.83 -17.96 26.41
N GLY A 631 -22.08 -17.39 25.46
CA GLY A 631 -20.81 -17.93 24.97
C GLY A 631 -20.94 -18.73 23.67
N PHE A 632 -19.81 -19.03 23.02
CA PHE A 632 -19.78 -19.63 21.67
C PHE A 632 -20.55 -20.95 21.57
N GLY A 633 -20.50 -21.81 22.60
CA GLY A 633 -21.21 -23.08 22.59
C GLY A 633 -22.75 -22.99 22.60
N ASN A 634 -23.30 -21.79 22.86
CA ASN A 634 -24.74 -21.51 22.82
C ASN A 634 -25.16 -20.71 21.57
N MET A 635 -24.20 -20.32 20.74
CA MET A 635 -24.46 -19.57 19.51
C MET A 635 -24.67 -20.55 18.36
N THR A 636 -25.71 -20.31 17.57
CA THR A 636 -25.96 -21.08 16.33
C THR A 636 -25.30 -20.46 15.11
N ASP A 637 -25.12 -19.14 15.13
CA ASP A 637 -24.61 -18.34 14.02
C ASP A 637 -23.92 -17.05 14.49
N TRP A 638 -22.82 -16.69 13.82
CA TRP A 638 -22.17 -15.39 13.94
C TRP A 638 -21.20 -15.18 12.76
N GLY A 639 -21.52 -14.23 11.88
CA GLY A 639 -20.78 -13.99 10.62
C GLY A 639 -21.51 -14.50 9.38
N TYR A 640 -20.90 -14.30 8.22
CA TYR A 640 -21.48 -14.51 6.88
C TYR A 640 -20.57 -15.31 5.94
N TYR A 641 -19.25 -15.05 5.96
CA TYR A 641 -18.33 -15.53 4.92
C TYR A 641 -17.50 -16.73 5.36
N GLY A 642 -17.01 -16.69 6.62
CA GLY A 642 -16.09 -17.68 7.17
C GLY A 642 -14.75 -17.73 6.44
N ASP A 643 -14.13 -18.91 6.37
CA ASP A 643 -12.90 -19.12 5.58
C ASP A 643 -13.24 -19.14 4.08
N TRP A 644 -13.32 -17.96 3.48
CA TRP A 644 -13.84 -17.74 2.13
C TRP A 644 -13.03 -18.50 1.08
N VAL A 645 -13.74 -19.05 0.08
CA VAL A 645 -13.20 -19.75 -1.10
C VAL A 645 -12.09 -20.79 -0.82
N PRO A 646 -12.34 -21.78 0.06
CA PRO A 646 -11.39 -22.88 0.22
C PRO A 646 -11.39 -23.75 -1.03
N ALA A 647 -10.22 -24.29 -1.40
CA ALA A 647 -10.11 -25.14 -2.58
C ALA A 647 -10.97 -26.42 -2.50
N LYS A 648 -11.36 -26.83 -1.29
CA LYS A 648 -12.31 -27.92 -1.05
C LYS A 648 -13.41 -27.43 -0.12
N ALA A 649 -14.63 -27.30 -0.63
CA ALA A 649 -15.78 -26.82 0.17
C ALA A 649 -16.04 -27.66 1.43
N ALA A 650 -15.79 -28.98 1.37
CA ALA A 650 -15.94 -29.89 2.51
C ALA A 650 -14.94 -29.62 3.66
N ASP A 651 -13.83 -28.95 3.38
CA ASP A 651 -12.80 -28.63 4.35
C ASP A 651 -13.02 -27.27 5.04
N LYS A 652 -14.04 -26.51 4.58
CA LYS A 652 -14.38 -25.21 5.14
C LYS A 652 -14.81 -25.35 6.61
N PRO A 653 -14.11 -24.71 7.57
CA PRO A 653 -14.61 -24.65 8.92
C PRO A 653 -15.90 -23.82 9.00
N SER A 654 -16.68 -24.05 10.06
CA SER A 654 -17.91 -23.31 10.31
C SER A 654 -17.67 -21.81 10.44
N ILE A 655 -18.64 -21.02 9.99
CA ILE A 655 -18.58 -19.55 10.05
C ILE A 655 -18.41 -19.08 11.50
N LEU A 656 -19.14 -19.69 12.44
CA LEU A 656 -19.03 -19.39 13.86
C LEU A 656 -17.60 -19.62 14.39
N TYR A 657 -16.95 -20.72 14.00
CA TYR A 657 -15.57 -21.01 14.38
C TYR A 657 -14.61 -19.90 13.93
N THR A 658 -14.67 -19.53 12.65
CA THR A 658 -13.79 -18.49 12.09
C THR A 658 -14.04 -17.12 12.69
N SER A 659 -15.30 -16.74 12.90
CA SER A 659 -15.67 -15.49 13.56
C SER A 659 -15.16 -15.41 14.99
N ALA A 660 -15.31 -16.50 15.75
CA ALA A 660 -14.79 -16.61 17.10
C ALA A 660 -13.26 -16.52 17.13
N ALA A 661 -12.56 -17.22 16.24
CA ALA A 661 -11.10 -17.19 16.16
C ALA A 661 -10.57 -15.78 15.84
N SER A 662 -11.16 -15.10 14.85
CA SER A 662 -10.83 -13.72 14.47
C SER A 662 -10.99 -12.75 15.65
N TYR A 663 -12.09 -12.89 16.40
CA TYR A 663 -12.34 -12.09 17.60
C TYR A 663 -11.33 -12.36 18.73
N ILE A 664 -10.96 -13.62 18.99
CA ILE A 664 -9.92 -13.97 19.96
C ILE A 664 -8.58 -13.34 19.57
N SER A 665 -8.20 -13.42 18.29
CA SER A 665 -6.98 -12.80 17.75
C SER A 665 -6.99 -11.27 17.93
N ALA A 666 -8.13 -10.63 17.65
CA ALA A 666 -8.31 -9.19 17.82
C ALA A 666 -8.17 -8.73 19.28
N LEU A 667 -8.77 -9.44 20.24
CA LEU A 667 -8.62 -9.14 21.67
C LEU A 667 -7.16 -9.23 22.10
N ARG A 668 -6.45 -10.27 21.67
CA ARG A 668 -5.03 -10.47 22.00
C ARG A 668 -4.17 -9.33 21.49
N LYS A 669 -4.32 -8.98 20.21
CA LYS A 669 -3.56 -7.87 19.58
C LYS A 669 -3.87 -6.55 20.26
N SER A 670 -5.14 -6.30 20.58
CA SER A 670 -5.57 -5.08 21.27
C SER A 670 -5.00 -4.97 22.70
N TYR A 671 -4.95 -6.09 23.44
CA TYR A 671 -4.25 -6.17 24.72
C TYR A 671 -2.76 -5.81 24.59
N LEU A 672 -2.07 -6.39 23.61
CA LEU A 672 -0.64 -6.17 23.40
C LEU A 672 -0.35 -4.71 22.99
N MET A 673 -1.19 -4.10 22.14
CA MET A 673 -1.09 -2.69 21.78
C MET A 673 -1.36 -1.77 22.98
N ALA A 674 -2.43 -2.02 23.75
CA ALA A 674 -2.75 -1.24 24.95
C ALA A 674 -1.59 -1.26 25.95
N THR A 675 -1.01 -2.45 26.18
CA THR A 675 0.15 -2.63 27.06
C THR A 675 1.36 -1.84 26.54
N ALA A 676 1.66 -1.95 25.25
CA ALA A 676 2.80 -1.26 24.64
C ALA A 676 2.63 0.27 24.61
N TYR A 677 1.39 0.75 24.49
CA TYR A 677 1.06 2.17 24.52
C TYR A 677 1.09 2.75 25.95
N GLY A 678 0.99 1.90 26.98
CA GLY A 678 0.91 2.32 28.38
C GLY A 678 -0.51 2.58 28.87
N ASP A 679 -1.55 2.13 28.15
CA ASP A 679 -2.94 2.22 28.60
C ASP A 679 -3.26 1.06 29.55
N THR A 680 -2.95 1.25 30.83
CA THR A 680 -3.02 0.18 31.84
C THR A 680 -4.44 -0.32 32.09
N GLU A 681 -5.45 0.53 31.94
CA GLU A 681 -6.84 0.16 32.21
C GLU A 681 -7.42 -0.65 31.05
N LEU A 682 -7.27 -0.18 29.81
CA LEU A 682 -7.69 -0.97 28.64
C LEU A 682 -6.90 -2.29 28.53
N ALA A 683 -5.60 -2.28 28.85
CA ALA A 683 -4.81 -3.51 28.86
C ALA A 683 -5.37 -4.56 29.84
N LYS A 684 -5.76 -4.14 31.06
CA LYS A 684 -6.40 -5.03 32.06
C LYS A 684 -7.75 -5.57 31.58
N GLU A 685 -8.56 -4.74 30.95
CA GLU A 685 -9.85 -5.15 30.41
C GLU A 685 -9.68 -6.16 29.27
N TYR A 686 -8.85 -5.84 28.28
CA TYR A 686 -8.63 -6.72 27.13
C TYR A 686 -8.03 -8.06 27.53
N ILE A 687 -7.06 -8.11 28.46
CA ILE A 687 -6.49 -9.41 28.89
C ILE A 687 -7.49 -10.26 29.66
N ALA A 688 -8.34 -9.64 30.49
CA ALA A 688 -9.38 -10.37 31.22
C ALA A 688 -10.41 -10.97 30.25
N THR A 689 -10.88 -10.17 29.29
CA THR A 689 -11.81 -10.61 28.24
C THR A 689 -11.18 -11.66 27.34
N TYR A 690 -9.93 -11.47 26.89
CA TYR A 690 -9.19 -12.45 26.11
C TYR A 690 -9.10 -13.81 26.81
N LYS A 691 -8.69 -13.85 28.09
CA LYS A 691 -8.58 -15.12 28.84
C LYS A 691 -9.93 -15.83 28.94
N LYS A 692 -11.01 -15.09 29.24
CA LYS A 692 -12.36 -15.64 29.35
C LYS A 692 -12.85 -16.19 28.00
N MET A 693 -12.72 -15.41 26.93
CA MET A 693 -13.20 -15.78 25.60
C MET A 693 -12.33 -16.88 24.97
N ARG A 694 -11.00 -16.86 25.14
CA ARG A 694 -10.09 -17.93 24.70
C ARG A 694 -10.49 -19.25 25.34
N LYS A 695 -10.77 -19.26 26.65
CA LYS A 695 -11.24 -20.47 27.33
C LYS A 695 -12.56 -20.96 26.73
N CYS A 696 -13.54 -20.06 26.55
CA CYS A 696 -14.82 -20.41 25.93
C CYS A 696 -14.64 -20.99 24.51
N PHE A 697 -13.71 -20.44 23.73
CA PHE A 697 -13.37 -20.94 22.40
C PHE A 697 -12.80 -22.36 22.46
N LEU A 698 -11.79 -22.60 23.30
CA LEU A 698 -11.18 -23.93 23.44
C LEU A 698 -12.18 -24.98 23.93
N ASP A 699 -13.02 -24.64 24.91
CA ASP A 699 -14.06 -25.54 25.42
C ASP A 699 -15.09 -25.92 24.34
N THR A 700 -15.29 -25.06 23.34
CA THR A 700 -16.30 -25.25 22.27
C THR A 700 -15.71 -25.96 21.05
N PHE A 701 -14.50 -25.60 20.62
CA PHE A 701 -13.97 -25.95 19.30
C PHE A 701 -12.70 -26.80 19.32
N PHE A 702 -12.09 -27.06 20.49
CA PHE A 702 -10.88 -27.85 20.61
C PHE A 702 -11.13 -29.15 21.36
N SER A 703 -10.82 -30.28 20.73
CA SER A 703 -10.93 -31.60 21.35
C SER A 703 -9.62 -32.01 22.00
N THR A 704 -9.58 -32.15 23.32
CA THR A 704 -8.40 -32.69 24.03
C THR A 704 -8.21 -34.21 23.86
N LYS A 705 -9.14 -34.89 23.17
CA LYS A 705 -9.04 -36.33 22.85
C LYS A 705 -8.32 -36.58 21.53
N THR A 706 -8.60 -35.74 20.53
CA THR A 706 -8.06 -35.85 19.17
C THR A 706 -7.04 -34.78 18.84
N TYR A 707 -6.92 -33.75 19.70
CA TYR A 707 -6.12 -32.54 19.50
C TYR A 707 -6.48 -31.76 18.22
N ALA A 708 -7.68 -32.03 17.68
CA ALA A 708 -8.20 -31.32 16.52
C ALA A 708 -9.02 -30.11 16.96
N PHE A 709 -8.75 -28.97 16.33
CA PHE A 709 -9.76 -27.92 16.16
C PHE A 709 -10.82 -28.34 15.15
N GLU A 710 -12.09 -28.24 15.56
CA GLU A 710 -13.28 -28.46 14.75
C GLU A 710 -13.17 -29.64 13.76
N ASN A 711 -13.24 -29.42 12.44
CA ASN A 711 -13.28 -30.48 11.44
C ASN A 711 -11.93 -31.17 11.17
N GLY A 712 -10.83 -30.77 11.82
CA GLY A 712 -9.52 -31.39 11.59
C GLY A 712 -8.77 -30.87 10.35
N GLY A 713 -9.42 -30.07 9.50
CA GLY A 713 -8.89 -29.58 8.23
C GLY A 713 -7.74 -28.59 8.37
N GLN A 714 -7.04 -28.32 7.26
CA GLN A 714 -5.88 -27.41 7.24
C GLN A 714 -6.24 -26.03 7.82
N SER A 715 -7.34 -25.44 7.35
CA SER A 715 -7.82 -24.14 7.85
C SER A 715 -8.21 -24.19 9.32
N ALA A 716 -9.01 -25.18 9.73
CA ALA A 716 -9.46 -25.29 11.11
C ALA A 716 -8.26 -25.38 12.07
N GLN A 717 -7.31 -26.27 11.80
CA GLN A 717 -6.10 -26.40 12.64
C GLN A 717 -5.28 -25.13 12.65
N ALA A 718 -4.95 -24.57 11.47
CA ALA A 718 -4.05 -23.43 11.39
C ALA A 718 -4.65 -22.17 12.06
N ILE A 719 -5.94 -21.90 11.85
CA ILE A 719 -6.66 -20.77 12.47
C ILE A 719 -6.74 -20.94 13.99
N GLY A 720 -7.00 -22.15 14.47
CA GLY A 720 -7.14 -22.42 15.91
C GLY A 720 -5.83 -22.26 16.65
N LEU A 721 -4.74 -22.78 16.07
CA LEU A 721 -3.37 -22.63 16.56
C LEU A 721 -2.96 -21.16 16.66
N ASP A 722 -3.23 -20.37 15.60
CA ASP A 722 -2.90 -18.93 15.56
C ASP A 722 -3.71 -18.12 16.57
N ALA A 723 -5.02 -18.31 16.62
CA ALA A 723 -5.90 -17.52 17.47
C ALA A 723 -5.66 -17.75 18.97
N THR A 724 -5.34 -18.99 19.36
CA THR A 724 -5.34 -19.39 20.78
C THR A 724 -3.96 -19.51 21.41
N GLU A 725 -2.90 -19.75 20.63
CA GLU A 725 -1.58 -20.12 21.18
C GLU A 725 -1.67 -21.19 22.26
N ILE A 726 -2.21 -22.37 21.91
CA ILE A 726 -2.21 -23.50 22.85
C ILE A 726 -0.79 -23.82 23.30
N SER A 727 -0.65 -24.11 24.58
CA SER A 727 0.62 -24.45 25.22
C SER A 727 0.97 -25.93 25.02
N VAL A 728 2.23 -26.29 25.30
CA VAL A 728 2.66 -27.70 25.33
C VAL A 728 1.78 -28.55 26.26
N LYS A 729 1.30 -27.98 27.37
CA LYS A 729 0.39 -28.69 28.31
C LYS A 729 -1.01 -28.91 27.74
N GLU A 730 -1.43 -28.08 26.79
CA GLU A 730 -2.72 -28.20 26.10
C GLU A 730 -2.64 -29.12 24.86
N GLY A 731 -1.47 -29.70 24.55
CA GLY A 731 -1.29 -30.65 23.44
C GLY A 731 -0.83 -30.01 22.12
N LEU A 732 0.00 -28.96 22.20
CA LEU A 732 0.50 -28.25 21.00
C LEU A 732 1.21 -29.17 19.99
N ALA A 733 2.02 -30.12 20.47
CA ALA A 733 2.75 -31.02 19.59
C ALA A 733 1.79 -31.92 18.80
N GLU A 734 0.77 -32.45 19.47
CA GLU A 734 -0.25 -33.32 18.90
C GLU A 734 -1.14 -32.55 17.91
N ALA A 735 -1.54 -31.30 18.24
CA ALA A 735 -2.29 -30.45 17.31
C ALA A 735 -1.49 -30.15 16.02
N TYR A 736 -0.17 -29.93 16.14
CA TYR A 736 0.69 -29.84 14.95
C TYR A 736 0.74 -31.16 14.18
N GLN A 737 0.75 -32.32 14.85
CA GLN A 737 0.66 -33.61 14.15
C GLN A 737 -0.64 -33.75 13.36
N VAL A 738 -1.78 -33.27 13.89
CA VAL A 738 -3.06 -33.25 13.15
C VAL A 738 -2.92 -32.41 11.87
N LEU A 739 -2.37 -31.18 11.97
CA LEU A 739 -2.16 -30.33 10.79
C LEU A 739 -1.24 -31.01 9.76
N MET A 740 -0.14 -31.60 10.21
CA MET A 740 0.83 -32.25 9.32
C MET A 740 0.27 -33.50 8.64
N HIS A 741 -0.48 -34.32 9.38
CA HIS A 741 -1.18 -35.47 8.82
C HIS A 741 -2.16 -35.01 7.75
N ARG A 742 -2.93 -33.95 8.03
CA ARG A 742 -3.89 -33.42 7.08
C ARG A 742 -3.24 -32.90 5.79
N VAL A 743 -2.13 -32.17 5.90
CA VAL A 743 -1.36 -31.73 4.72
C VAL A 743 -0.85 -32.92 3.91
N GLY A 744 -0.43 -34.00 4.58
CA GLY A 744 -0.02 -35.24 3.93
C GLY A 744 -1.16 -35.93 3.19
N ASP A 745 -2.33 -36.06 3.82
CA ASP A 745 -3.55 -36.65 3.23
C ASP A 745 -4.05 -35.87 2.01
N ASP A 746 -3.81 -34.56 1.98
CA ASP A 746 -4.13 -33.68 0.86
C ASP A 746 -3.04 -33.65 -0.23
N ASP A 747 -2.11 -34.61 -0.24
CA ASP A 747 -0.99 -34.71 -1.20
C ASP A 747 -0.11 -33.45 -1.26
N TYR A 748 0.04 -32.74 -0.13
CA TYR A 748 0.75 -31.46 -0.08
C TYR A 748 0.17 -30.42 -1.07
N LYS A 749 -1.16 -30.33 -1.12
CA LYS A 749 -1.92 -29.28 -1.80
C LYS A 749 -2.71 -28.45 -0.78
N LEU A 750 -2.95 -27.19 -1.09
CA LEU A 750 -3.66 -26.28 -0.19
C LEU A 750 -5.16 -26.56 -0.20
N THR A 751 -5.79 -26.74 0.96
CA THR A 751 -7.26 -26.83 1.04
C THR A 751 -7.90 -25.60 1.68
N VAL A 752 -7.08 -24.60 1.96
CA VAL A 752 -7.44 -23.42 2.74
C VAL A 752 -8.18 -22.36 1.94
N GLY A 753 -9.06 -21.62 2.62
CA GLY A 753 -9.58 -20.34 2.15
C GLY A 753 -8.69 -19.18 2.59
N VAL A 754 -9.23 -17.97 2.52
CA VAL A 754 -8.52 -16.71 2.79
C VAL A 754 -7.92 -16.65 4.20
N LEU A 755 -8.69 -17.03 5.22
CA LEU A 755 -8.26 -16.97 6.62
C LEU A 755 -7.25 -18.08 6.92
N GLY A 756 -7.47 -19.29 6.38
CA GLY A 756 -6.53 -20.39 6.51
C GLY A 756 -5.19 -20.09 5.85
N ASN A 757 -5.20 -19.51 4.63
CA ASN A 757 -3.99 -19.08 3.92
C ASN A 757 -3.20 -18.01 4.67
N LYS A 758 -3.87 -17.16 5.45
CA LYS A 758 -3.20 -16.16 6.30
C LYS A 758 -2.21 -16.79 7.27
N VAL A 759 -2.56 -17.92 7.86
CA VAL A 759 -1.87 -18.46 9.04
C VAL A 759 -1.16 -19.79 8.80
N ILE A 760 -1.55 -20.58 7.81
CA ILE A 760 -1.01 -21.93 7.58
C ILE A 760 0.52 -21.95 7.42
N TRP A 761 1.09 -20.96 6.74
CA TRP A 761 2.52 -20.91 6.46
C TRP A 761 3.36 -20.81 7.74
N ASP A 762 2.93 -19.95 8.66
CA ASP A 762 3.60 -19.79 9.96
C ASP A 762 3.39 -21.01 10.85
N GLN A 763 2.19 -21.59 10.86
CA GLN A 763 1.93 -22.77 11.69
C GLN A 763 2.72 -24.00 11.21
N LEU A 764 2.90 -24.16 9.89
CA LEU A 764 3.77 -25.20 9.35
C LEU A 764 5.24 -24.95 9.67
N ALA A 765 5.73 -23.70 9.56
CA ALA A 765 7.08 -23.36 9.97
C ALA A 765 7.31 -23.61 11.47
N ASN A 766 6.35 -23.22 12.33
CA ASN A 766 6.42 -23.39 13.78
C ASN A 766 6.38 -24.86 14.22
N SER A 767 5.72 -25.74 13.45
CA SER A 767 5.73 -27.19 13.68
C SER A 767 7.10 -27.84 13.51
N GLY A 768 8.04 -27.18 12.83
CA GLY A 768 9.35 -27.72 12.46
C GLY A 768 9.34 -28.63 11.23
N ASN A 769 8.17 -28.90 10.62
CA ASN A 769 8.08 -29.73 9.40
C ASN A 769 8.33 -28.91 8.13
N HIS A 770 9.59 -28.54 7.96
CA HIS A 770 10.07 -27.79 6.82
C HIS A 770 9.89 -28.54 5.49
N THR A 771 9.86 -29.86 5.50
CA THR A 771 9.64 -30.67 4.28
C THR A 771 8.24 -30.47 3.73
N ALA A 772 7.19 -30.58 4.58
CA ALA A 772 5.81 -30.37 4.16
C ALA A 772 5.59 -28.93 3.66
N LEU A 773 6.13 -27.95 4.39
CA LEU A 773 6.10 -26.54 4.01
C LEU A 773 6.75 -26.30 2.63
N ASN A 774 7.96 -26.84 2.39
CA ASN A 774 8.63 -26.68 1.10
C ASN A 774 7.86 -27.36 -0.04
N LYS A 775 7.25 -28.52 0.21
CA LYS A 775 6.41 -29.20 -0.78
C LYS A 775 5.18 -28.35 -1.14
N LEU A 776 4.48 -27.80 -0.15
CA LEU A 776 3.32 -26.94 -0.36
C LEU A 776 3.69 -25.66 -1.12
N LEU A 777 4.75 -24.96 -0.69
CA LEU A 777 5.14 -23.68 -1.29
C LEU A 777 5.63 -23.84 -2.74
N LYS A 778 6.20 -25.01 -3.06
CA LYS A 778 6.71 -25.35 -4.41
C LYS A 778 5.74 -26.18 -5.24
N GLN A 779 4.52 -26.42 -4.75
CA GLN A 779 3.50 -27.16 -5.47
C GLN A 779 3.07 -26.40 -6.73
N THR A 780 2.94 -27.10 -7.84
CA THR A 780 2.48 -26.54 -9.13
C THR A 780 1.17 -27.14 -9.61
N LEU A 781 0.71 -28.22 -8.98
CA LEU A 781 -0.59 -28.80 -9.27
C LEU A 781 -1.70 -28.04 -8.51
N TYR A 782 -2.88 -28.00 -9.10
CA TYR A 782 -4.07 -27.49 -8.41
C TYR A 782 -4.35 -28.32 -7.14
N PRO A 783 -4.75 -27.67 -6.02
CA PRO A 783 -4.70 -26.22 -5.72
C PRO A 783 -3.33 -25.75 -5.17
N SER A 784 -2.76 -24.72 -5.79
CA SER A 784 -1.53 -24.05 -5.32
C SER A 784 -1.31 -22.68 -5.98
N PHE A 785 -0.48 -21.83 -5.37
CA PHE A 785 0.01 -20.62 -6.04
C PHE A 785 0.84 -20.95 -7.29
N GLY A 786 1.57 -22.07 -7.28
CA GLY A 786 2.30 -22.48 -8.47
C GLY A 786 1.40 -22.90 -9.62
N TYR A 787 0.23 -23.46 -9.35
CA TYR A 787 -0.78 -23.69 -10.38
C TYR A 787 -1.23 -22.38 -11.03
N MET A 788 -1.54 -21.35 -10.24
CA MET A 788 -1.90 -20.01 -10.76
C MET A 788 -0.83 -19.49 -11.73
N HIS A 789 0.45 -19.66 -11.39
CA HIS A 789 1.56 -19.15 -12.22
C HIS A 789 1.89 -20.03 -13.45
N THR A 790 1.80 -21.36 -13.32
CA THR A 790 2.42 -22.30 -14.27
C THR A 790 1.44 -23.03 -15.17
N ASN A 791 0.13 -22.89 -14.95
CA ASN A 791 -0.87 -23.46 -15.85
C ASN A 791 -0.74 -22.89 -17.28
N ASN A 792 -1.22 -23.64 -18.27
CA ASN A 792 -1.09 -23.31 -19.68
C ASN A 792 -2.32 -22.60 -20.27
N ILE A 793 -3.27 -22.18 -19.41
CA ILE A 793 -4.53 -21.58 -19.82
C ILE A 793 -4.45 -20.07 -19.60
N GLU A 794 -4.29 -19.63 -18.36
CA GLU A 794 -4.33 -18.21 -17.97
C GLU A 794 -3.20 -17.83 -16.99
N PRO A 795 -1.93 -18.18 -17.25
CA PRO A 795 -0.86 -18.04 -16.25
C PRO A 795 -0.78 -16.64 -15.65
N ALA A 796 -0.88 -16.56 -14.32
CA ALA A 796 -0.72 -15.34 -13.56
C ALA A 796 0.74 -14.86 -13.61
N THR A 797 0.95 -13.55 -13.80
CA THR A 797 2.30 -12.98 -13.96
C THR A 797 2.65 -12.00 -12.85
N VAL A 798 1.75 -11.04 -12.61
CA VAL A 798 1.90 -9.97 -11.61
C VAL A 798 0.59 -9.75 -10.82
N ASN A 799 -0.27 -10.76 -10.82
CA ASN A 799 -1.62 -10.76 -10.25
C ASN A 799 -1.85 -12.07 -9.47
N LEU A 800 -2.85 -12.06 -8.59
CA LEU A 800 -3.31 -13.24 -7.84
C LEU A 800 -4.78 -13.44 -8.16
N TRP A 801 -5.23 -14.68 -8.30
CA TRP A 801 -6.64 -14.96 -8.57
C TRP A 801 -7.49 -14.96 -7.31
N GLU A 802 -8.79 -14.76 -7.49
CA GLU A 802 -9.80 -14.89 -6.43
C GLU A 802 -10.06 -16.34 -6.06
N LEU A 803 -10.11 -17.24 -7.04
CA LEU A 803 -10.35 -18.66 -6.85
C LEU A 803 -9.09 -19.48 -7.17
N TRP A 804 -8.90 -20.58 -6.44
CA TRP A 804 -7.76 -21.47 -6.64
C TRP A 804 -7.76 -22.15 -8.02
N ASP A 805 -8.94 -22.35 -8.62
CA ASP A 805 -9.12 -22.85 -9.99
C ASP A 805 -9.93 -21.89 -10.85
N ALA A 806 -9.59 -20.60 -10.85
CA ALA A 806 -10.28 -19.59 -11.64
C ALA A 806 -10.58 -20.02 -13.11
N PRO A 807 -9.68 -20.70 -13.84
CA PRO A 807 -10.00 -21.20 -15.18
C PRO A 807 -11.19 -22.19 -15.23
N ALA A 808 -11.51 -22.90 -14.16
CA ALA A 808 -12.58 -23.90 -14.11
C ALA A 808 -13.82 -23.45 -13.32
N GLU A 809 -13.90 -22.17 -12.93
CA GLU A 809 -14.97 -21.61 -12.10
C GLU A 809 -15.87 -20.57 -12.82
N GLY A 810 -17.14 -20.50 -12.41
CA GLY A 810 -18.16 -19.73 -13.14
C GLY A 810 -18.00 -18.21 -13.06
N PRO A 811 -18.66 -17.44 -13.94
CA PRO A 811 -18.42 -16.00 -14.11
C PRO A 811 -18.83 -15.12 -12.92
N GLY A 812 -19.52 -15.67 -11.91
CA GLY A 812 -20.14 -14.87 -10.85
C GLY A 812 -19.15 -14.23 -9.88
N MET A 813 -18.06 -14.92 -9.54
CA MET A 813 -17.15 -14.48 -8.48
C MET A 813 -15.76 -15.04 -8.74
N ASP A 814 -15.16 -14.56 -9.84
CA ASP A 814 -13.96 -15.17 -10.38
C ASP A 814 -13.01 -14.14 -11.02
N SER A 815 -12.46 -13.26 -10.17
CA SER A 815 -11.43 -12.29 -10.56
C SER A 815 -10.07 -12.94 -10.75
N ARG A 816 -9.28 -12.45 -11.71
CA ARG A 816 -7.87 -12.82 -11.87
C ARG A 816 -6.94 -11.87 -11.11
N ASN A 817 -7.45 -10.86 -10.41
CA ASN A 817 -6.62 -9.86 -9.74
C ASN A 817 -7.18 -9.45 -8.37
N HIS A 818 -6.88 -10.26 -7.36
CA HIS A 818 -7.39 -10.15 -6.01
C HIS A 818 -6.28 -10.33 -4.97
N HIS A 819 -6.18 -9.45 -3.99
CA HIS A 819 -5.07 -9.47 -3.03
C HIS A 819 -5.34 -10.26 -1.74
N MET A 820 -6.50 -10.92 -1.60
CA MET A 820 -6.86 -11.61 -0.34
C MET A 820 -5.96 -12.82 -0.02
N PHE A 821 -5.41 -13.50 -1.04
CA PHE A 821 -4.41 -14.55 -0.85
C PHE A 821 -2.97 -14.03 -0.68
N ALA A 822 -2.76 -12.71 -0.66
CA ALA A 822 -1.43 -12.11 -0.61
C ALA A 822 -0.69 -12.30 0.73
N SER A 823 -1.32 -12.85 1.77
CA SER A 823 -0.72 -13.10 3.09
C SER A 823 0.56 -13.95 3.02
N VAL A 824 0.67 -14.85 2.04
CA VAL A 824 1.89 -15.65 1.80
C VAL A 824 3.12 -14.75 1.61
N GLY A 825 2.96 -13.54 1.07
CA GLY A 825 4.05 -12.60 0.86
C GLY A 825 4.79 -12.21 2.14
N ALA A 826 4.10 -12.02 3.26
CA ALA A 826 4.75 -11.76 4.54
C ALA A 826 5.60 -12.96 5.00
N PHE A 827 5.10 -14.17 4.77
CA PHE A 827 5.85 -15.39 5.05
C PHE A 827 7.11 -15.52 4.17
N LEU A 828 7.08 -15.06 2.91
CA LEU A 828 8.23 -15.16 2.01
C LEU A 828 9.47 -14.40 2.51
N TYR A 829 9.29 -13.33 3.30
CA TYR A 829 10.40 -12.68 4.00
C TYR A 829 11.06 -13.65 4.98
N ARG A 830 10.26 -14.35 5.80
CA ARG A 830 10.74 -15.36 6.75
C ARG A 830 11.40 -16.54 6.03
N TYR A 831 10.79 -17.01 4.94
CA TYR A 831 11.34 -18.05 4.08
C TYR A 831 12.74 -17.69 3.55
N ALA A 832 12.93 -16.45 3.11
CA ALA A 832 14.22 -15.91 2.69
C ALA A 832 15.20 -15.59 3.84
N GLY A 833 14.78 -15.82 5.09
CA GLY A 833 15.62 -15.70 6.28
C GLY A 833 15.51 -14.37 7.00
N PHE A 834 14.44 -13.61 6.80
CA PHE A 834 14.21 -12.33 7.46
C PHE A 834 12.96 -12.39 8.33
N SER A 835 13.12 -12.31 9.65
CA SER A 835 12.02 -12.40 10.62
C SER A 835 12.24 -11.47 11.82
N GLY A 836 11.35 -11.55 12.81
CA GLY A 836 11.56 -10.87 14.10
C GLY A 836 11.28 -9.37 14.11
N LEU A 837 10.90 -8.78 12.97
CA LEU A 837 10.38 -7.40 12.92
C LEU A 837 9.22 -7.18 13.88
N GLU A 838 8.45 -8.22 14.13
CA GLU A 838 7.27 -8.13 14.97
C GLU A 838 7.62 -8.01 16.47
N ASN A 839 8.84 -8.31 16.91
CA ASN A 839 9.20 -8.17 18.33
C ASN A 839 9.30 -6.68 18.75
N ASN A 840 9.10 -6.34 20.03
CA ASN A 840 9.35 -4.99 20.54
C ASN A 840 10.36 -5.02 21.72
N PRO A 841 11.55 -4.36 21.60
CA PRO A 841 12.07 -3.73 20.39
C PRO A 841 12.28 -4.75 19.26
N PRO A 842 12.25 -4.33 17.98
CA PRO A 842 12.45 -5.23 16.85
C PRO A 842 13.80 -5.93 16.98
N ALA A 843 13.76 -7.22 17.27
CA ALA A 843 14.90 -8.11 17.23
C ALA A 843 14.88 -8.75 15.85
N ILE A 844 15.49 -8.09 14.88
CA ILE A 844 15.52 -8.60 13.50
C ILE A 844 16.34 -9.89 13.50
N ASP A 845 15.68 -11.00 13.23
CA ASP A 845 16.35 -12.29 13.10
C ASP A 845 16.68 -12.52 11.63
N LEU A 846 17.98 -12.63 11.35
CA LEU A 846 18.52 -12.86 10.01
C LEU A 846 19.10 -14.27 9.94
N LYS A 847 18.57 -15.13 9.09
CA LYS A 847 18.95 -16.55 9.00
C LYS A 847 19.56 -16.87 7.64
N VAL A 848 20.86 -17.18 7.64
CA VAL A 848 21.54 -17.71 6.46
C VAL A 848 20.99 -19.12 6.18
N GLY A 849 20.51 -19.36 4.97
CA GLY A 849 19.80 -20.60 4.61
C GLY A 849 18.28 -20.53 4.71
N GLY A 850 17.71 -19.38 5.11
CA GLY A 850 16.26 -19.21 5.28
C GLY A 850 15.71 -19.78 6.59
N CYS A 851 14.41 -19.61 6.86
CA CYS A 851 13.78 -20.21 8.05
C CYS A 851 13.74 -21.74 8.01
N CYS A 852 13.67 -22.28 6.79
CA CYS A 852 13.03 -23.56 6.54
C CYS A 852 13.83 -24.45 5.56
N GLY A 853 15.10 -24.11 5.29
CA GLY A 853 15.96 -24.86 4.37
C GLY A 853 15.48 -24.86 2.91
N GLY A 854 16.19 -25.61 2.04
CA GLY A 854 15.81 -25.75 0.63
C GLY A 854 16.18 -24.59 -0.30
N LEU A 855 16.94 -23.60 0.19
CA LEU A 855 17.45 -22.47 -0.58
C LEU A 855 18.99 -22.46 -0.59
N SER A 856 19.59 -22.06 -1.72
CA SER A 856 21.04 -21.80 -1.84
C SER A 856 21.38 -20.31 -1.76
N SER A 857 20.43 -19.42 -2.02
CA SER A 857 20.60 -17.98 -1.81
C SER A 857 19.27 -17.30 -1.46
N GLY A 858 19.38 -16.17 -0.80
CA GLY A 858 18.24 -15.35 -0.41
C GLY A 858 18.64 -13.88 -0.28
N SER A 859 17.75 -12.98 -0.65
CA SER A 859 17.89 -11.54 -0.44
C SER A 859 16.55 -10.92 -0.08
N VAL A 860 16.59 -10.03 0.89
CA VAL A 860 15.47 -9.27 1.40
C VAL A 860 15.86 -7.80 1.51
N GLN A 861 14.94 -6.94 1.14
CA GLN A 861 14.96 -5.52 1.45
C GLN A 861 13.59 -5.13 2.00
N THR A 862 13.55 -4.28 3.02
CA THR A 862 12.33 -3.59 3.46
C THR A 862 12.68 -2.25 4.10
N LYS A 863 11.71 -1.33 4.18
CA LYS A 863 11.88 0.01 4.75
C LYS A 863 11.14 0.07 6.09
N LEU A 864 11.92 0.16 7.17
CA LEU A 864 11.39 0.43 8.51
C LEU A 864 11.30 1.95 8.73
N LEU A 865 10.69 2.37 9.84
CA LEU A 865 10.66 3.77 10.24
C LEU A 865 12.07 4.35 10.40
N HIS A 866 13.02 3.57 10.93
CA HIS A 866 14.43 3.98 11.07
C HIS A 866 15.19 4.02 9.75
N GLY A 867 14.71 3.37 8.69
CA GLY A 867 15.36 3.32 7.39
C GLY A 867 15.34 1.94 6.75
N THR A 868 16.07 1.79 5.65
CA THR A 868 16.10 0.55 4.86
C THR A 868 16.98 -0.51 5.52
N VAL A 869 16.41 -1.70 5.71
CA VAL A 869 17.15 -2.92 6.06
C VAL A 869 17.39 -3.73 4.79
N LYS A 870 18.62 -4.22 4.61
CA LYS A 870 18.96 -5.18 3.55
C LYS A 870 19.65 -6.38 4.15
N PHE A 871 19.27 -7.56 3.68
CA PHE A 871 19.91 -8.81 4.04
C PHE A 871 20.04 -9.65 2.78
N SER A 872 21.24 -10.13 2.49
CA SER A 872 21.47 -11.10 1.41
C SER A 872 22.44 -12.15 1.87
N TRP A 873 22.26 -13.40 1.44
CA TRP A 873 23.15 -14.49 1.78
C TRP A 873 23.26 -15.48 0.62
N ASP A 874 24.39 -16.16 0.58
CA ASP A 874 24.71 -17.20 -0.40
C ASP A 874 25.35 -18.40 0.30
N LEU A 875 24.93 -19.59 -0.10
CA LEU A 875 25.47 -20.88 0.29
C LEU A 875 26.02 -21.54 -0.97
N SER A 876 27.35 -21.67 -1.08
CA SER A 876 28.02 -22.27 -2.23
C SER A 876 28.50 -23.70 -1.91
N PRO A 877 27.82 -24.74 -2.44
CA PRO A 877 28.26 -26.13 -2.25
C PRO A 877 29.65 -26.38 -2.82
N ALA A 878 29.95 -25.75 -3.96
CA ALA A 878 31.21 -25.95 -4.68
C ALA A 878 32.43 -25.46 -3.89
N THR A 879 32.31 -24.29 -3.25
CA THR A 879 33.40 -23.70 -2.47
C THR A 879 33.30 -23.99 -0.98
N LYS A 880 32.25 -24.71 -0.55
CA LYS A 880 31.96 -25.02 0.87
C LYS A 880 31.99 -23.75 1.73
N ALA A 881 31.42 -22.69 1.18
CA ALA A 881 31.44 -21.37 1.78
C ALA A 881 30.01 -20.84 1.97
N SER A 882 29.83 -20.06 3.03
CA SER A 882 28.64 -19.22 3.20
C SER A 882 29.05 -17.76 3.26
N SER A 883 28.20 -16.88 2.74
CA SER A 883 28.37 -15.44 2.89
C SER A 883 27.05 -14.77 3.23
N ALA A 884 27.14 -13.64 3.92
CA ALA A 884 25.99 -12.79 4.22
C ALA A 884 26.40 -11.32 4.18
N ASN A 885 25.56 -10.48 3.60
CA ASN A 885 25.65 -9.03 3.69
C ASN A 885 24.43 -8.51 4.44
N VAL A 886 24.67 -7.63 5.40
CA VAL A 886 23.64 -7.05 6.26
C VAL A 886 23.83 -5.53 6.28
N THR A 887 22.77 -4.79 5.95
CA THR A 887 22.70 -3.33 6.07
C THR A 887 21.61 -2.99 7.06
N LEU A 888 21.97 -2.36 8.18
CA LEU A 888 21.06 -1.94 9.23
C LEU A 888 21.14 -0.42 9.42
N PRO A 889 20.00 0.29 9.38
CA PRO A 889 19.98 1.73 9.65
C PRO A 889 20.37 2.00 11.12
N SER A 890 20.78 3.24 11.39
CA SER A 890 21.18 3.63 12.74
C SER A 890 20.02 3.45 13.74
N GLY A 891 20.31 2.89 14.92
CA GLY A 891 19.30 2.54 15.93
C GLY A 891 18.64 1.16 15.76
N VAL A 892 18.90 0.45 14.66
CA VAL A 892 18.41 -0.92 14.44
C VAL A 892 19.54 -1.94 14.60
N GLY A 893 19.26 -3.03 15.31
CA GLY A 893 20.17 -4.17 15.45
C GLY A 893 19.53 -5.47 14.93
N ALA A 894 20.34 -6.51 14.79
CA ALA A 894 19.88 -7.83 14.34
C ALA A 894 20.58 -8.97 15.09
N ILE A 895 19.99 -10.16 15.04
CA ILE A 895 20.62 -11.43 15.39
C ILE A 895 20.84 -12.19 14.09
N LEU A 896 22.10 -12.36 13.71
CA LEU A 896 22.49 -13.13 12.53
C LEU A 896 22.78 -14.58 12.93
N HIS A 897 22.01 -15.50 12.36
CA HIS A 897 22.14 -16.95 12.51
C HIS A 897 22.90 -17.51 11.31
N ILE A 898 24.10 -18.03 11.55
CA ILE A 898 24.95 -18.66 10.53
C ILE A 898 25.12 -20.15 10.87
N PRO A 899 24.67 -21.08 10.01
CA PRO A 899 24.88 -22.51 10.23
C PRO A 899 26.37 -22.89 10.31
N ILE A 900 26.75 -23.80 11.22
CA ILE A 900 28.13 -24.31 11.40
C ILE A 900 28.16 -25.84 11.17
N PRO A 901 29.16 -26.41 10.46
CA PRO A 901 29.26 -27.85 10.26
C PRO A 901 29.63 -28.55 11.56
N HIS A 902 29.09 -29.75 11.74
CA HIS A 902 29.33 -30.55 12.94
C HIS A 902 30.78 -31.05 13.00
N LYS A 903 31.48 -30.79 14.12
CA LYS A 903 32.87 -31.23 14.42
C LYS A 903 33.97 -30.69 13.46
N GLU A 904 33.62 -29.81 12.53
CA GLU A 904 34.57 -29.16 11.62
C GLU A 904 35.14 -27.86 12.20
N THR A 905 36.34 -27.50 11.73
CA THR A 905 36.91 -26.17 12.00
C THR A 905 36.62 -25.28 10.80
N CYS A 906 35.89 -24.19 11.04
CA CYS A 906 35.57 -23.20 10.02
C CYS A 906 36.44 -21.97 10.20
N THR A 907 36.80 -21.34 9.10
CA THR A 907 37.38 -19.99 9.12
C THR A 907 36.25 -19.01 8.91
N ILE A 908 36.06 -18.10 9.87
CA ILE A 908 35.11 -16.99 9.74
C ILE A 908 35.87 -15.69 9.49
N ARG A 909 35.28 -14.82 8.68
CA ARG A 909 35.73 -13.46 8.46
C ARG A 909 34.54 -12.51 8.57
N LEU A 910 34.76 -11.38 9.23
CA LEU A 910 33.80 -10.29 9.36
C LEU A 910 34.43 -9.04 8.77
N TYR A 911 33.66 -8.34 7.96
CA TYR A 911 34.02 -7.10 7.32
C TYR A 911 33.04 -6.00 7.73
N ASP A 912 33.56 -4.80 7.93
CA ASP A 912 32.80 -3.55 8.00
C ASP A 912 32.87 -2.90 6.62
N HIS A 913 31.73 -2.87 5.92
CA HIS A 913 31.69 -2.72 4.46
C HIS A 913 32.65 -3.74 3.79
N GLU A 914 33.76 -3.26 3.20
CA GLU A 914 34.80 -4.09 2.57
C GLU A 914 36.07 -4.24 3.42
N SER A 915 36.14 -3.61 4.60
CA SER A 915 37.32 -3.65 5.47
C SER A 915 37.26 -4.86 6.41
N LEU A 916 38.25 -5.75 6.35
CA LEU A 916 38.35 -6.90 7.25
C LEU A 916 38.58 -6.44 8.69
N ILE A 917 37.64 -6.73 9.59
CA ILE A 917 37.71 -6.36 11.02
C ILE A 917 37.94 -7.58 11.93
N PHE A 918 37.70 -8.79 11.43
CA PHE A 918 37.96 -10.02 12.18
C PHE A 918 38.23 -11.19 11.26
N SER A 919 39.18 -12.05 11.63
CA SER A 919 39.34 -13.39 11.09
C SER A 919 39.69 -14.37 12.20
N GLY A 920 39.02 -15.51 12.23
CA GLY A 920 39.23 -16.50 13.29
C GLY A 920 38.76 -17.88 12.89
N ARG A 921 39.15 -18.89 13.68
CA ARG A 921 38.71 -20.27 13.51
C ARG A 921 37.69 -20.64 14.59
N ILE A 922 36.58 -21.26 14.19
CA ILE A 922 35.53 -21.72 15.10
C ILE A 922 35.17 -23.19 14.84
N LYS A 923 34.67 -23.86 15.87
CA LYS A 923 34.06 -25.20 15.81
C LYS A 923 32.76 -25.23 16.60
N SER A 924 31.90 -26.21 16.36
CA SER A 924 30.64 -26.37 17.09
C SER A 924 30.78 -26.58 18.62
N SER A 925 31.98 -26.94 19.11
CA SER A 925 32.30 -27.09 20.53
C SER A 925 32.92 -25.85 21.18
N THR A 926 33.10 -24.76 20.43
CA THR A 926 33.80 -23.56 20.91
C THR A 926 32.95 -22.83 21.96
N SER A 927 33.51 -22.64 23.17
CA SER A 927 32.81 -21.99 24.28
C SER A 927 33.14 -20.50 24.43
N LYS A 928 34.34 -20.06 24.01
CA LYS A 928 34.75 -18.65 24.01
C LYS A 928 35.06 -18.21 22.59
N LEU A 929 34.36 -17.20 22.10
CA LEU A 929 34.49 -16.68 20.74
C LEU A 929 35.11 -15.29 20.77
N SER A 930 36.34 -15.13 20.28
CA SER A 930 37.01 -13.82 20.23
C SER A 930 36.32 -12.78 19.33
N ILE A 931 35.38 -13.21 18.48
CA ILE A 931 34.54 -12.30 17.70
C ILE A 931 33.58 -11.49 18.59
N SER A 932 33.39 -11.84 19.86
CA SER A 932 32.65 -11.00 20.82
C SER A 932 33.36 -9.69 21.14
N ASP A 933 34.67 -9.60 20.90
CA ASP A 933 35.49 -8.46 21.29
C ASP A 933 35.58 -7.39 20.18
N VAL A 934 34.99 -7.64 19.01
CA VAL A 934 34.98 -6.67 17.90
C VAL A 934 33.79 -5.73 18.03
N ASP A 935 34.10 -4.43 18.01
CA ASP A 935 33.11 -3.35 18.12
C ASP A 935 31.97 -3.53 17.11
N GLY A 936 30.73 -3.27 17.53
CA GLY A 936 29.52 -3.57 16.75
C GLY A 936 28.94 -4.98 16.92
N ILE A 937 29.70 -5.93 17.48
CA ILE A 937 29.19 -7.24 17.90
C ILE A 937 28.82 -7.15 19.39
N MET A 938 27.53 -7.18 19.68
CA MET A 938 27.00 -7.11 21.05
C MET A 938 27.06 -8.46 21.77
N GLU A 939 26.97 -9.55 21.01
CA GLU A 939 27.02 -10.90 21.54
C GLU A 939 27.44 -11.88 20.43
N ALA A 940 28.23 -12.89 20.78
CA ALA A 940 28.53 -14.02 19.90
C ALA A 940 28.46 -15.33 20.68
N ARG A 941 27.67 -16.29 20.21
CA ARG A 941 27.58 -17.63 20.83
C ARG A 941 27.33 -18.73 19.80
N VAL A 942 27.81 -19.93 20.10
CA VAL A 942 27.42 -21.14 19.37
C VAL A 942 26.18 -21.74 20.02
N GLU A 943 25.08 -21.80 19.28
CA GLU A 943 23.86 -22.45 19.72
C GLU A 943 23.89 -23.93 19.32
N LYS A 944 23.99 -24.82 20.31
CA LYS A 944 24.15 -26.27 20.08
C LYS A 944 22.92 -26.90 19.43
N ALA A 945 21.72 -26.47 19.81
CA ALA A 945 20.47 -27.04 19.32
C ALA A 945 20.28 -26.77 17.81
N SER A 946 20.48 -25.52 17.39
CA SER A 946 20.36 -25.10 15.99
C SER A 946 21.66 -25.26 15.19
N ARG A 947 22.76 -25.68 15.82
CA ARG A 947 24.11 -25.77 15.25
C ARG A 947 24.52 -24.49 14.51
N SER A 948 24.20 -23.34 15.09
CA SER A 948 24.41 -22.04 14.45
C SER A 948 25.33 -21.15 15.29
N LEU A 949 26.14 -20.33 14.62
CA LEU A 949 26.79 -19.16 15.19
C LEU A 949 25.74 -18.05 15.23
N LEU A 950 25.43 -17.56 16.42
CA LEU A 950 24.58 -16.41 16.63
C LEU A 950 25.47 -15.19 16.85
N LEU A 951 25.29 -14.16 16.02
CA LEU A 951 25.93 -12.87 16.17
C LEU A 951 24.85 -11.81 16.39
N ARG A 952 24.79 -11.24 17.59
CA ARG A 952 23.97 -10.06 17.84
C ARG A 952 24.75 -8.84 17.37
N ILE A 953 24.33 -8.26 16.26
CA ILE A 953 24.99 -7.14 15.58
C ILE A 953 24.19 -5.85 15.78
N ALA A 954 24.90 -4.74 15.93
CA ALA A 954 24.29 -3.42 15.98
C ALA A 954 24.07 -2.83 14.57
N SER A 955 23.73 -1.55 14.48
CA SER A 955 23.61 -0.82 13.22
C SER A 955 24.93 -0.77 12.44
N GLY A 956 24.86 -0.76 11.11
CA GLY A 956 26.03 -0.76 10.23
C GLY A 956 25.86 -1.60 8.96
N GLU A 957 26.93 -1.65 8.17
CA GLU A 957 27.07 -2.54 7.02
C GLU A 957 28.08 -3.65 7.34
N PHE A 958 27.57 -4.86 7.49
CA PHE A 958 28.37 -6.03 7.84
C PHE A 958 28.39 -7.01 6.68
N LYS A 959 29.59 -7.51 6.36
CA LYS A 959 29.76 -8.66 5.48
C LYS A 959 30.41 -9.79 6.24
N PHE A 960 29.84 -10.97 6.12
CA PHE A 960 30.29 -12.17 6.78
C PHE A 960 30.65 -13.20 5.72
N SER A 961 31.74 -13.93 5.94
CA SER A 961 32.06 -15.13 5.17
C SER A 961 32.54 -16.25 6.09
N MET A 962 32.11 -17.46 5.80
CA MET A 962 32.61 -18.67 6.44
C MET A 962 33.07 -19.67 5.39
N GLU A 963 34.21 -20.31 5.63
CA GLU A 963 34.77 -21.39 4.82
C GLU A 963 34.99 -22.63 5.70
N SER A 964 34.64 -23.81 5.18
CA SER A 964 34.85 -25.10 5.84
C SER A 964 35.41 -26.17 4.88
N ASN A 965 35.93 -27.27 5.43
CA ASN A 965 36.44 -28.39 4.62
C ASN A 965 35.31 -29.35 4.20
N LEU A 966 34.19 -29.37 4.94
CA LEU A 966 32.95 -30.08 4.61
C LEU A 966 31.83 -29.11 4.25
N TRP A 967 30.99 -29.52 3.30
CA TRP A 967 29.73 -28.85 3.00
C TRP A 967 28.66 -29.20 4.05
N ILE A 968 27.77 -28.27 4.36
CA ILE A 968 26.55 -28.54 5.13
C ILE A 968 25.35 -28.37 4.20
N PRO A 969 24.55 -29.42 3.95
CA PRO A 969 23.20 -29.22 3.46
C PRO A 969 22.25 -28.91 4.63
N HIS A 970 21.47 -27.85 4.44
CA HIS A 970 20.11 -27.63 4.96
C HIS A 970 19.80 -27.82 6.46
N GLY A 971 19.71 -26.68 7.17
CA GLY A 971 18.71 -26.40 8.22
C GLY A 971 18.74 -27.24 9.52
N PRO A 972 18.14 -26.74 10.61
CA PRO A 972 17.91 -27.54 11.80
C PRO A 972 16.86 -28.62 11.46
N GLY A 973 17.25 -29.90 11.43
CA GLY A 973 16.28 -31.00 11.36
C GLY A 973 16.65 -32.25 10.57
N VAL A 974 17.70 -32.25 9.75
CA VAL A 974 18.15 -33.50 9.10
C VAL A 974 19.04 -34.27 10.07
N ASP A 975 18.48 -35.30 10.71
CA ASP A 975 19.30 -36.34 11.32
C ASP A 975 20.11 -37.02 10.20
N PRO A 976 21.46 -36.99 10.23
CA PRO A 976 22.26 -37.68 9.23
C PRO A 976 22.15 -39.21 9.28
N ASN A 977 21.41 -39.78 10.26
CA ASN A 977 21.09 -41.21 10.36
C ASN A 977 19.69 -41.58 9.85
N MET A 978 18.96 -40.67 9.18
CA MET A 978 17.74 -41.01 8.43
C MET A 978 17.98 -41.05 6.93
#